data_AF-A0A1X7TRL4-F1
#
_entry.id   AF-A0A1X7TRL4-F1
#
_cell.length_a   1.000
_cell.length_b   1.000
_cell.length_c   1.000
_cell.angle_alpha   90.00
_cell.angle_beta   90.00
_cell.angle_gamma   90.00
#
_symmetry.space_group_name_H-M   'P 1'
#
loop_
_entity.id
_entity.type
_entity.pdbx_description
1 polymer ?
#
loop_
_entity_poly.entity_id
_entity_poly.type
_entity_poly.pdbx_seq_one_letter_code
_entity_poly.pdbx_strand_id
1 'polypeptide(L)'
;MGGGDGKKESGATGGGSERDSLSLSLISQYNEIPLERGREIDLSFLVRIKAVAEMNEDRRAPVTLIATIDRSASMKDKLPLVKDSLKFMVQQLRDEDKLAIVTFDHEVDKLLPITSMTSSGKVLAKKAIESIRERGHTNLSGGLLAALQLLYDVPLSESTLVESIVLFTDGKANFGIKDREPLAKATKSMVNEIGRQVCVFTLGYGSDHDSDTLHAISDAGNGLFYFVENKDSIPDSFCDCLGGLLSIAAQNLVLTLTVNDELCRMVKPPLTSYVTESCPKQTYKITIPDIYCEEEKCIPIHTRLLAASSTAGCIESKAQILSCSLTYFDILRCSPKTTTATGAVLVSKEISDPVIVKEYQEDIELHLTRYDVAEAISSATKLADEGQLESARAALHRYKACIKKSVVFGLPLAKYFEETIDESLKGLASQSHYSGHGKPSMMNYSLSHYQQQSHGAGAGASSILSDGSGVIDRDTVVESFFGEKFYLIEFIAFILQHLKNLLMDHFSRTTWPLKTTDFDWVITVPAIWDAPGKRMMREAAYLAGLLTEYGSINKFTPVSYRSLPLPNEVNPDKLSLALEPESAALYSQETVGDQIESDPATSIIPRPSDYMVIDAGGGTIDITAHIEADGSIVVENIPTGNAWGGTQINEAFSKILEGIANDPGFEKFLASGDRSQNMADIIKIFYTEFESEKLLFGKEQTEEIRISLPSRFVRFHDKNLQAGIKKRSGIDYEDDMLYISKEVVESELFGPALNGIIECTLQAIKSNDNDLSTFYLVGGFGGCKYVHKKVKAAIDKSFHGQGRSCNVIVPPTPQLAVATGAAIWRKNPEKIKARRSDATYGIGATQSFEDDKHDEYYKFYNEEQEKYKCDSIFSVFLEKGELAKSDEVITASSRPSRQRNTTMKLQIYSTPDLGIQYIKDKNGKSTVTKIGQIVIDIPNPDNLPREKRLVDVTMDFSGTEIQAKAKYRVTGEEVKTVCDFLSAQQT
;
A
#
# COMPACT_ATOMS: atom_id res chain seq x y z
N MET A 1 33.33 -70.00 2.01
CA MET A 1 33.93 -69.00 1.09
C MET A 1 33.21 -67.69 1.36
N GLY A 2 33.99 -66.64 1.64
CA GLY A 2 33.55 -65.51 2.46
C GLY A 2 32.75 -64.43 1.75
N GLY A 3 32.32 -63.47 2.57
CA GLY A 3 32.16 -62.06 2.19
C GLY A 3 30.80 -61.44 2.51
N GLY A 4 30.74 -60.67 3.60
CA GLY A 4 29.94 -59.44 3.65
C GLY A 4 28.81 -59.36 4.67
N ASP A 5 29.15 -59.13 5.95
CA ASP A 5 28.24 -58.58 6.94
C ASP A 5 27.91 -57.11 6.59
N GLY A 6 26.61 -56.80 6.49
CA GLY A 6 26.07 -55.43 6.44
C GLY A 6 24.97 -55.27 7.49
N LYS A 7 25.35 -54.81 8.68
CA LYS A 7 24.44 -54.45 9.77
C LYS A 7 23.47 -53.35 9.31
N LYS A 8 22.19 -53.56 9.62
CA LYS A 8 21.14 -52.53 9.64
C LYS A 8 21.51 -51.44 10.64
N GLU A 9 21.82 -50.24 10.16
CA GLU A 9 21.77 -49.02 10.96
C GLU A 9 20.43 -48.31 10.73
N SER A 10 19.79 -47.99 11.83
CA SER A 10 18.62 -47.13 11.95
C SER A 10 18.92 -45.76 11.34
N GLY A 11 18.28 -45.45 10.21
CA GLY A 11 18.28 -44.10 9.64
C GLY A 11 17.63 -43.14 10.62
N ALA A 12 18.45 -42.29 11.23
CA ALA A 12 18.01 -41.13 11.97
C ALA A 12 17.10 -40.27 11.09
N THR A 13 15.95 -39.90 11.64
CA THR A 13 15.10 -38.82 11.16
C THR A 13 15.97 -37.59 10.95
N GLY A 14 16.15 -37.17 9.69
CA GLY A 14 16.81 -35.91 9.37
C GLY A 14 16.02 -34.76 9.96
N GLY A 15 16.53 -34.17 11.04
CA GLY A 15 16.05 -32.92 11.57
C GLY A 15 16.17 -31.84 10.50
N GLY A 16 15.06 -31.16 10.20
CA GLY A 16 15.10 -29.98 9.36
C GLY A 16 16.04 -28.96 9.99
N SER A 17 17.01 -28.45 9.23
CA SER A 17 17.83 -27.33 9.70
C SER A 17 16.94 -26.10 9.84
N GLU A 18 16.55 -25.76 11.06
CA GLU A 18 15.82 -24.52 11.36
C GLU A 18 16.69 -23.31 10.94
N ARG A 19 16.21 -22.49 10.01
CA ARG A 19 16.94 -21.30 9.51
C ARG A 19 17.08 -20.23 10.60
N ASP A 20 18.30 -19.76 10.88
CA ASP A 20 18.61 -18.71 11.87
C ASP A 20 17.79 -17.41 11.67
N SER A 21 17.56 -16.63 12.74
CA SER A 21 16.72 -15.40 12.69
C SER A 21 17.38 -14.23 11.97
N LEU A 22 18.72 -14.24 11.91
CA LEU A 22 19.50 -13.34 11.07
C LEU A 22 20.30 -14.14 10.03
N SER A 23 20.39 -13.58 8.83
CA SER A 23 21.34 -14.00 7.82
C SER A 23 22.48 -12.99 7.72
N LEU A 24 23.72 -13.51 7.69
CA LEU A 24 24.92 -12.73 7.49
C LEU A 24 25.50 -13.08 6.12
N SER A 25 25.71 -12.07 5.28
CA SER A 25 26.35 -12.23 3.98
C SER A 25 27.46 -11.20 3.80
N LEU A 26 28.49 -11.60 3.04
CA LEU A 26 29.62 -10.76 2.73
C LEU A 26 29.80 -10.73 1.21
N ILE A 27 29.49 -9.58 0.62
CA ILE A 27 29.48 -9.36 -0.82
C ILE A 27 30.77 -8.64 -1.20
N SER A 28 31.40 -9.05 -2.31
CA SER A 28 32.62 -8.41 -2.82
C SER A 28 32.36 -7.76 -4.19
N GLN A 29 33.03 -6.64 -4.44
CA GLN A 29 32.99 -5.94 -5.72
C GLN A 29 33.56 -6.78 -6.88
N TYR A 30 34.54 -7.64 -6.59
CA TYR A 30 35.26 -8.43 -7.59
C TYR A 30 35.17 -9.92 -7.27
N ASN A 31 34.91 -10.73 -8.30
CA ASN A 31 35.03 -12.20 -8.17
C ASN A 31 36.49 -12.65 -8.38
N GLU A 32 37.19 -12.00 -9.31
CA GLU A 32 38.58 -12.33 -9.66
C GLU A 32 39.41 -11.06 -9.81
N ILE A 33 40.65 -11.08 -9.31
CA ILE A 33 41.60 -9.96 -9.41
C ILE A 33 42.97 -10.43 -9.92
N PRO A 34 43.67 -9.59 -10.71
CA PRO A 34 44.96 -9.94 -11.28
C PRO A 34 46.06 -9.93 -10.21
N LEU A 35 46.91 -10.97 -10.20
CA LEU A 35 48.12 -11.04 -9.38
C LEU A 35 49.30 -10.38 -10.11
N GLU A 36 49.34 -9.05 -10.14
CA GLU A 36 50.48 -8.30 -10.70
C GLU A 36 51.49 -7.87 -9.62
N ARG A 37 52.79 -8.13 -9.86
CA ARG A 37 53.85 -7.67 -8.95
C ARG A 37 53.89 -6.14 -8.90
N GLY A 38 53.73 -5.58 -7.70
CA GLY A 38 53.89 -4.14 -7.46
C GLY A 38 52.62 -3.30 -7.61
N ARG A 39 51.47 -3.90 -7.92
CA ARG A 39 50.18 -3.19 -8.05
C ARG A 39 49.33 -3.39 -6.79
N GLU A 40 49.02 -2.31 -6.09
CA GLU A 40 48.00 -2.31 -5.03
C GLU A 40 46.61 -2.15 -5.69
N ILE A 41 45.60 -2.88 -5.20
CA ILE A 41 44.22 -2.83 -5.71
C ILE A 41 43.27 -2.55 -4.54
N ASP A 42 42.42 -1.53 -4.68
CA ASP A 42 41.35 -1.24 -3.71
C ASP A 42 40.18 -2.21 -3.92
N LEU A 43 39.74 -2.84 -2.84
CA LEU A 43 38.67 -3.83 -2.80
C LEU A 43 37.56 -3.32 -1.89
N SER A 44 36.34 -3.24 -2.43
CA SER A 44 35.15 -2.88 -1.67
C SER A 44 34.34 -4.13 -1.35
N PHE A 45 33.86 -4.22 -0.11
CA PHE A 45 32.98 -5.27 0.37
C PHE A 45 31.76 -4.66 1.03
N LEU A 46 30.64 -5.39 1.02
CA LEU A 46 29.43 -5.05 1.76
C LEU A 46 29.08 -6.20 2.71
N VAL A 47 29.09 -5.90 4.01
CA VAL A 47 28.55 -6.81 5.02
C VAL A 47 27.05 -6.53 5.10
N ARG A 48 26.22 -7.53 4.82
CA ARG A 48 24.76 -7.43 4.88
C ARG A 48 24.23 -8.36 5.97
N ILE A 49 23.57 -7.77 6.95
CA ILE A 49 22.86 -8.47 8.04
C ILE A 49 21.37 -8.27 7.77
N LYS A 50 20.65 -9.37 7.55
CA LYS A 50 19.22 -9.31 7.23
C LYS A 50 18.42 -10.16 8.21
N ALA A 51 17.44 -9.54 8.84
CA ALA A 51 16.48 -10.23 9.69
C ALA A 51 15.42 -10.97 8.86
N VAL A 52 14.82 -12.01 9.43
CA VAL A 52 13.70 -12.73 8.80
C VAL A 52 12.52 -11.80 8.52
N ALA A 53 11.81 -12.08 7.43
CA ALA A 53 10.76 -11.23 6.89
C ALA A 53 9.41 -11.35 7.63
N GLU A 54 9.21 -12.36 8.47
CA GLU A 54 7.92 -12.55 9.16
C GLU A 54 8.17 -12.92 10.62
N MET A 55 7.53 -12.16 11.50
CA MET A 55 7.28 -12.57 12.88
C MET A 55 5.93 -13.27 12.87
N ASN A 56 5.89 -14.56 13.23
CA ASN A 56 4.61 -15.19 13.54
C ASN A 56 4.05 -14.47 14.79
N GLU A 57 2.81 -13.97 14.79
CA GLU A 57 2.26 -13.18 15.93
C GLU A 57 2.33 -13.94 17.27
N ASP A 58 2.34 -15.28 17.22
CA ASP A 58 2.53 -16.19 18.36
C ASP A 58 3.98 -16.27 18.90
N ARG A 59 4.95 -15.60 18.26
CA ARG A 59 6.39 -15.74 18.56
C ARG A 59 7.12 -14.46 18.98
N ARG A 60 6.43 -13.33 19.16
CA ARG A 60 7.10 -12.13 19.70
C ARG A 60 7.44 -12.29 21.18
N ALA A 61 8.61 -11.79 21.60
CA ALA A 61 9.02 -11.85 22.99
C ALA A 61 8.13 -10.94 23.88
N PRO A 62 7.86 -11.33 25.13
CA PRO A 62 7.22 -10.45 26.11
C PRO A 62 8.07 -9.21 26.36
N VAL A 63 7.41 -8.06 26.50
CA VAL A 63 8.06 -6.77 26.75
C VAL A 63 7.75 -6.24 28.16
N THR A 64 8.71 -5.56 28.79
CA THR A 64 8.48 -4.75 30.00
C THR A 64 8.66 -3.28 29.65
N LEU A 65 7.58 -2.52 29.77
CA LEU A 65 7.56 -1.09 29.49
C LEU A 65 7.41 -0.28 30.78
N ILE A 66 8.21 0.77 30.92
CA ILE A 66 8.02 1.78 31.96
C ILE A 66 7.60 3.09 31.31
N ALA A 67 6.32 3.44 31.46
CA ALA A 67 5.80 4.73 31.05
C ALA A 67 6.14 5.78 32.11
N THR A 68 7.00 6.72 31.74
CA THR A 68 7.48 7.79 32.62
C THR A 68 6.88 9.10 32.17
N ILE A 69 6.01 9.68 32.99
CA ILE A 69 5.07 10.71 32.55
C ILE A 69 5.31 12.01 33.30
N ASP A 70 5.60 13.06 32.53
CA ASP A 70 5.62 14.42 33.01
C ASP A 70 4.19 14.91 33.25
N ARG A 71 3.89 15.27 34.48
CA ARG A 71 2.61 15.88 34.87
C ARG A 71 2.77 17.31 35.37
N SER A 72 3.89 17.95 35.07
CA SER A 72 4.16 19.34 35.44
C SER A 72 3.15 20.31 34.83
N ALA A 73 3.12 21.55 35.33
CA ALA A 73 2.15 22.55 34.88
C ALA A 73 2.22 22.84 33.37
N SER A 74 3.37 22.71 32.70
CA SER A 74 3.49 22.89 31.25
C SER A 74 2.85 21.76 30.44
N MET A 75 2.59 20.63 31.08
CA MET A 75 1.90 19.48 30.48
C MET A 75 0.38 19.55 30.60
N LYS A 76 -0.18 20.58 31.25
CA LYS A 76 -1.63 20.72 31.50
C LYS A 76 -2.49 20.46 30.25
N ASP A 77 -2.22 21.21 29.19
CA ASP A 77 -3.01 21.12 27.95
C ASP A 77 -2.63 19.90 27.09
N LYS A 78 -1.49 19.27 27.41
CA LYS A 78 -0.92 18.11 26.71
C LYS A 78 -1.30 16.77 27.36
N LEU A 79 -1.69 16.80 28.63
CA LEU A 79 -2.00 15.62 29.43
C LEU A 79 -3.16 14.78 28.86
N PRO A 80 -4.22 15.35 28.24
CA PRO A 80 -5.22 14.55 27.54
C PRO A 80 -4.61 13.70 26.41
N LEU A 81 -3.68 14.26 25.63
CA LEU A 81 -2.97 13.52 24.57
C LEU A 81 -2.13 12.40 25.16
N VAL A 82 -1.36 12.70 26.21
CA VAL A 82 -0.55 11.68 26.92
C VAL A 82 -1.41 10.53 27.42
N LYS A 83 -2.59 10.82 28.00
CA LYS A 83 -3.53 9.79 28.46
C LYS A 83 -4.08 8.94 27.32
N ASP A 84 -4.42 9.56 26.19
CA ASP A 84 -4.90 8.84 25.01
C ASP A 84 -3.80 7.93 24.44
N SER A 85 -2.54 8.41 24.37
CA SER A 85 -1.37 7.60 24.00
C SER A 85 -1.16 6.40 24.94
N LEU A 86 -1.25 6.61 26.26
CA LEU A 86 -1.10 5.54 27.24
C LEU A 86 -2.23 4.51 27.15
N LYS A 87 -3.47 4.94 26.87
CA LYS A 87 -4.59 4.02 26.67
C LYS A 87 -4.40 3.17 25.41
N PHE A 88 -3.91 3.77 24.33
CA PHE A 88 -3.58 3.04 23.11
C PHE A 88 -2.48 2.00 23.38
N MET A 89 -1.39 2.40 24.05
CA MET A 89 -0.34 1.46 24.48
C MET A 89 -0.89 0.26 25.26
N VAL A 90 -1.73 0.50 26.28
CA VAL A 90 -2.31 -0.57 27.10
C VAL A 90 -3.19 -1.52 26.27
N GLN A 91 -3.81 -1.04 25.19
CA GLN A 91 -4.61 -1.90 24.30
C GLN A 91 -3.73 -2.91 23.55
N GLN A 92 -2.57 -2.46 23.06
CA GLN A 92 -1.65 -3.26 22.22
C GLN A 92 -0.81 -4.30 23.00
N LEU A 93 -0.69 -4.17 24.31
CA LEU A 93 0.07 -5.11 25.16
C LEU A 93 -0.70 -6.43 25.36
N ARG A 94 0.00 -7.57 25.36
CA ARG A 94 -0.52 -8.92 25.64
C ARG A 94 -0.45 -9.24 27.13
N ASP A 95 -1.08 -10.35 27.52
CA ASP A 95 -1.13 -10.80 28.92
C ASP A 95 0.26 -11.06 29.54
N GLU A 96 1.23 -11.45 28.72
CA GLU A 96 2.63 -11.70 29.09
C GLU A 96 3.47 -10.43 29.24
N ASP A 97 3.04 -9.32 28.63
CA ASP A 97 3.75 -8.05 28.69
C ASP A 97 3.53 -7.39 30.05
N LYS A 98 4.50 -6.59 30.50
CA LYS A 98 4.45 -5.88 31.77
C LYS A 98 4.48 -4.37 31.54
N LEU A 99 3.70 -3.62 32.31
CA LEU A 99 3.70 -2.16 32.32
C LEU A 99 3.87 -1.63 33.74
N ALA A 100 4.75 -0.65 33.91
CA ALA A 100 4.81 0.23 35.07
C ALA A 100 4.51 1.68 34.66
N ILE A 101 3.93 2.45 35.58
CA ILE A 101 3.61 3.87 35.36
C ILE A 101 4.27 4.69 36.46
N VAL A 102 5.22 5.52 36.06
CA VAL A 102 5.89 6.51 36.90
C VAL A 102 5.43 7.89 36.45
N THR A 103 4.98 8.72 37.37
CA THR A 103 4.73 10.15 37.08
C THR A 103 5.72 11.01 37.83
N PHE A 104 6.13 12.12 37.24
CA PHE A 104 7.00 13.07 37.89
C PHE A 104 6.53 14.51 37.72
N ASP A 105 6.80 15.29 38.76
CA ASP A 105 6.76 16.73 38.78
C ASP A 105 8.02 17.25 39.50
N HIS A 106 7.92 17.96 40.62
CA HIS A 106 9.04 18.17 41.54
C HIS A 106 9.32 16.92 42.40
N GLU A 107 8.31 16.06 42.59
CA GLU A 107 8.40 14.74 43.22
C GLU A 107 8.16 13.63 42.18
N VAL A 108 8.54 12.39 42.51
CA VAL A 108 8.36 11.23 41.66
C VAL A 108 7.44 10.22 42.34
N ASP A 109 6.35 9.85 41.67
CA ASP A 109 5.36 8.89 42.14
C ASP A 109 5.33 7.64 41.27
N LYS A 110 5.28 6.47 41.90
CA LYS A 110 5.05 5.18 41.23
C LYS A 110 3.56 4.86 41.26
N LEU A 111 2.80 5.30 40.24
CA LEU A 111 1.34 5.15 40.17
C LEU A 111 0.89 3.72 39.87
N LEU A 112 1.67 2.98 39.07
CA LEU A 112 1.46 1.57 38.82
C LEU A 112 2.80 0.85 38.96
N PRO A 113 2.94 -0.10 39.91
CA PRO A 113 4.11 -0.98 39.94
C PRO A 113 4.15 -1.86 38.69
N ILE A 114 5.27 -2.53 38.42
CA ILE A 114 5.39 -3.46 37.28
C ILE A 114 4.26 -4.50 37.38
N THR A 115 3.33 -4.43 36.43
CA THR A 115 2.08 -5.21 36.43
C THR A 115 1.94 -5.93 35.09
N SER A 116 1.61 -7.22 35.10
CA SER A 116 1.30 -7.95 33.87
C SER A 116 0.00 -7.45 33.23
N MET A 117 0.00 -7.21 31.93
CA MET A 117 -1.12 -6.64 31.16
C MET A 117 -2.21 -7.66 30.80
N THR A 118 -2.48 -8.55 31.75
CA THR A 118 -3.70 -9.37 31.78
C THR A 118 -4.95 -8.48 31.75
N SER A 119 -6.11 -9.06 31.48
CA SER A 119 -7.40 -8.35 31.53
C SER A 119 -7.57 -7.51 32.82
N SER A 120 -7.20 -8.05 33.99
CA SER A 120 -7.21 -7.30 35.26
C SER A 120 -6.12 -6.21 35.34
N GLY A 121 -4.92 -6.50 34.84
CA GLY A 121 -3.82 -5.53 34.81
C GLY A 121 -4.12 -4.33 33.92
N LYS A 122 -4.74 -4.55 32.75
CA LYS A 122 -5.19 -3.47 31.84
C LYS A 122 -6.23 -2.57 32.51
N VAL A 123 -7.13 -3.12 33.32
CA VAL A 123 -8.11 -2.32 34.08
C VAL A 123 -7.41 -1.46 35.14
N LEU A 124 -6.45 -2.01 35.88
CA LEU A 124 -5.64 -1.26 36.85
C LEU A 124 -4.84 -0.14 36.17
N ALA A 125 -4.20 -0.44 35.04
CA ALA A 125 -3.46 0.54 34.25
C ALA A 125 -4.35 1.68 33.76
N LYS A 126 -5.51 1.38 33.17
CA LYS A 126 -6.50 2.39 32.75
C LYS A 126 -6.94 3.28 33.91
N LYS A 127 -7.18 2.70 35.09
CA LYS A 127 -7.55 3.46 36.30
C LYS A 127 -6.41 4.37 36.78
N ALA A 128 -5.17 3.89 36.75
CA ALA A 128 -3.99 4.69 37.08
C ALA A 128 -3.82 5.86 36.11
N ILE A 129 -3.94 5.62 34.80
CA ILE A 129 -3.88 6.65 33.75
C ILE A 129 -4.95 7.73 33.97
N GLU A 130 -6.19 7.32 34.26
CA GLU A 130 -7.28 8.26 34.52
C GLU A 130 -7.09 9.10 35.78
N SER A 131 -6.28 8.64 36.74
CA SER A 131 -5.99 9.37 37.98
C SER A 131 -4.94 10.49 37.83
N ILE A 132 -4.19 10.52 36.72
CA ILE A 132 -3.11 11.50 36.51
C ILE A 132 -3.71 12.91 36.41
N ARG A 133 -3.17 13.86 37.18
CA ARG A 133 -3.55 15.28 37.21
C ARG A 133 -2.29 16.14 37.18
N GLU A 134 -2.40 17.35 36.62
CA GLU A 134 -1.29 18.31 36.60
C GLU A 134 -0.86 18.70 38.03
N ARG A 135 0.45 18.81 38.27
CA ARG A 135 0.99 19.26 39.56
C ARG A 135 2.43 19.75 39.41
N GLY A 136 2.78 20.83 40.10
CA GLY A 136 4.18 21.19 40.38
C GLY A 136 5.06 21.59 39.19
N HIS A 137 6.37 21.50 39.42
CA HIS A 137 7.46 21.81 38.47
C HIS A 137 7.94 20.54 37.75
N THR A 138 9.01 20.61 36.95
CA THR A 138 9.49 19.55 36.05
C THR A 138 10.88 19.04 36.48
N ASN A 139 10.92 17.94 37.23
CA ASN A 139 12.12 17.19 37.60
C ASN A 139 12.31 15.98 36.68
N LEU A 140 12.68 16.27 35.43
CA LEU A 140 12.89 15.25 34.39
C LEU A 140 13.94 14.22 34.82
N SER A 141 15.06 14.67 35.40
CA SER A 141 16.11 13.77 35.89
C SER A 141 15.59 12.78 36.94
N GLY A 142 14.76 13.24 37.88
CA GLY A 142 14.22 12.39 38.94
C GLY A 142 13.29 11.32 38.37
N GLY A 143 12.39 11.69 37.45
CA GLY A 143 11.48 10.75 36.80
C GLY A 143 12.23 9.67 36.01
N LEU A 144 13.18 10.08 35.16
CA LEU A 144 13.98 9.17 34.34
C LEU A 144 14.85 8.22 35.18
N LEU A 145 15.55 8.75 36.19
CA LEU A 145 16.39 7.93 37.07
C LEU A 145 15.55 6.95 37.90
N ALA A 146 14.35 7.34 38.34
CA ALA A 146 13.45 6.43 39.05
C ALA A 146 12.93 5.30 38.14
N ALA A 147 12.69 5.59 36.86
CA ALA A 147 12.32 4.58 35.87
C ALA A 147 13.49 3.61 35.60
N LEU A 148 14.71 4.11 35.44
CA LEU A 148 15.91 3.29 35.30
C LEU A 148 16.16 2.44 36.55
N GLN A 149 15.97 3.00 37.75
CA GLN A 149 16.07 2.27 39.01
C GLN A 149 15.03 1.15 39.10
N LEU A 150 13.80 1.37 38.62
CA LEU A 150 12.78 0.32 38.58
C LEU A 150 13.22 -0.87 37.75
N LEU A 151 13.87 -0.66 36.60
CA LEU A 151 14.45 -1.75 35.82
C LEU A 151 15.64 -2.39 36.54
N TYR A 152 16.52 -1.59 37.13
CA TYR A 152 17.67 -2.07 37.91
C TYR A 152 17.25 -3.04 39.04
N ASP A 153 16.16 -2.71 39.74
CA ASP A 153 15.65 -3.49 40.88
C ASP A 153 14.96 -4.80 40.46
N VAL A 154 14.65 -5.02 39.17
CA VAL A 154 14.03 -6.26 38.69
C VAL A 154 15.05 -7.41 38.77
N PRO A 155 14.74 -8.51 39.50
CA PRO A 155 15.59 -9.69 39.50
C PRO A 155 15.74 -10.28 38.10
N LEU A 156 16.93 -10.76 37.74
CA LEU A 156 17.20 -11.41 36.44
C LEU A 156 16.21 -12.54 36.09
N SER A 157 15.66 -13.24 37.09
CA SER A 157 14.65 -14.29 36.92
C SER A 157 13.26 -13.78 36.52
N GLU A 158 12.98 -12.50 36.73
CA GLU A 158 11.68 -11.85 36.43
C GLU A 158 11.77 -10.82 35.30
N SER A 159 12.98 -10.55 34.80
CA SER A 159 13.29 -9.73 33.62
C SER A 159 12.61 -10.30 32.38
N THR A 160 12.04 -9.44 31.56
CA THR A 160 11.69 -9.81 30.17
C THR A 160 12.92 -9.65 29.27
N LEU A 161 12.86 -10.21 28.07
CA LEU A 161 13.95 -10.09 27.08
C LEU A 161 14.05 -8.66 26.54
N VAL A 162 12.90 -8.00 26.36
CA VAL A 162 12.82 -6.62 25.88
C VAL A 162 12.37 -5.72 27.03
N GLU A 163 13.20 -4.76 27.40
CA GLU A 163 12.92 -3.80 28.48
C GLU A 163 13.12 -2.37 27.97
N SER A 164 12.13 -1.52 28.17
CA SER A 164 12.19 -0.16 27.63
C SER A 164 11.46 0.86 28.48
N ILE A 165 11.97 2.09 28.45
CA ILE A 165 11.39 3.25 29.09
C ILE A 165 10.81 4.14 27.99
N VAL A 166 9.58 4.59 28.16
CA VAL A 166 8.95 5.57 27.28
C VAL A 166 8.67 6.82 28.10
N LEU A 167 9.35 7.92 27.77
CA LEU A 167 9.28 9.19 28.47
C LEU A 167 8.29 10.14 27.77
N PHE A 168 7.23 10.53 28.45
CA PHE A 168 6.18 11.42 27.94
C PHE A 168 6.35 12.81 28.56
N THR A 169 6.88 13.78 27.83
CA THR A 169 7.26 15.11 28.38
C THR A 169 7.34 16.17 27.29
N ASP A 170 7.44 17.44 27.68
CA ASP A 170 7.85 18.53 26.80
C ASP A 170 9.34 18.91 26.97
N GLY A 171 10.10 18.16 27.75
CA GLY A 171 11.56 18.31 27.88
C GLY A 171 12.04 19.49 28.71
N LYS A 172 11.16 20.30 29.30
CA LYS A 172 11.51 21.55 30.00
C LYS A 172 11.95 21.35 31.44
N ALA A 173 13.11 20.73 31.64
CA ALA A 173 13.68 20.48 32.98
C ALA A 173 13.94 21.80 33.74
N ASN A 174 13.29 21.98 34.89
CA ASN A 174 13.42 23.19 35.71
C ASN A 174 13.77 22.90 37.19
N PHE A 175 13.79 21.61 37.58
CA PHE A 175 14.20 21.11 38.90
C PHE A 175 15.13 19.89 38.72
N GLY A 176 16.06 19.65 39.66
CA GLY A 176 17.09 18.60 39.50
C GLY A 176 18.18 18.98 38.50
N ILE A 177 18.62 18.03 37.67
CA ILE A 177 19.57 18.29 36.58
C ILE A 177 18.82 18.97 35.43
N LYS A 178 19.23 20.20 35.10
CA LYS A 178 18.55 21.03 34.09
C LYS A 178 19.25 21.03 32.74
N ASP A 179 20.57 20.83 32.75
CA ASP A 179 21.39 20.91 31.55
C ASP A 179 21.40 19.59 30.78
N ARG A 180 21.31 19.67 29.45
CA ARG A 180 21.27 18.55 28.51
C ARG A 180 22.44 17.57 28.66
N GLU A 181 23.67 18.08 28.68
CA GLU A 181 24.88 17.23 28.71
C GLU A 181 24.98 16.40 30.00
N PRO A 182 24.80 16.98 31.20
CA PRO A 182 24.69 16.20 32.43
C PRO A 182 23.54 15.17 32.43
N LEU A 183 22.38 15.48 31.85
CA LEU A 183 21.25 14.54 31.73
C LEU A 183 21.59 13.34 30.85
N ALA A 184 22.13 13.58 29.66
CA ALA A 184 22.56 12.52 28.75
C ALA A 184 23.65 11.64 29.39
N LYS A 185 24.62 12.27 30.08
CA LYS A 185 25.67 11.53 30.80
C LYS A 185 25.11 10.65 31.92
N ALA A 186 24.19 11.17 32.73
CA ALA A 186 23.56 10.41 33.79
C ALA A 186 22.75 9.22 33.26
N THR A 187 21.98 9.45 32.18
CA THR A 187 21.22 8.40 31.47
C THR A 187 22.15 7.28 31.00
N LYS A 188 23.22 7.64 30.29
CA LYS A 188 24.20 6.68 29.76
C LYS A 188 24.88 5.87 30.87
N SER A 189 25.25 6.52 31.98
CA SER A 189 25.85 5.81 33.13
C SER A 189 24.89 4.78 33.72
N MET A 190 23.64 5.15 33.98
CA MET A 190 22.65 4.25 34.59
C MET A 190 22.27 3.10 33.65
N VAL A 191 22.09 3.35 32.36
CA VAL A 191 21.82 2.30 31.37
C VAL A 191 22.96 1.27 31.35
N ASN A 192 24.23 1.73 31.46
CA ASN A 192 25.37 0.83 31.57
C ASN A 192 25.41 0.05 32.89
N GLU A 193 24.97 0.65 34.01
CA GLU A 193 24.96 -0.01 35.34
C GLU A 193 23.93 -1.13 35.47
N ILE A 194 22.80 -1.06 34.74
CA ILE A 194 21.76 -2.10 34.74
C ILE A 194 22.30 -3.46 34.24
N GLY A 195 23.37 -3.46 33.44
CA GLY A 195 24.02 -4.68 32.96
C GLY A 195 23.16 -5.52 32.00
N ARG A 196 22.01 -4.99 31.57
CA ARG A 196 21.10 -5.53 30.55
C ARG A 196 20.80 -4.45 29.54
N GLN A 197 20.38 -4.85 28.34
CA GLN A 197 20.07 -3.90 27.27
C GLN A 197 18.71 -3.25 27.54
N VAL A 198 18.72 -1.93 27.75
CA VAL A 198 17.54 -1.10 28.00
C VAL A 198 17.52 0.03 27.00
N CYS A 199 16.36 0.28 26.39
CA CYS A 199 16.13 1.40 25.48
C CYS A 199 15.30 2.50 26.16
N VAL A 200 15.64 3.76 25.93
CA VAL A 200 14.90 4.93 26.42
C VAL A 200 14.35 5.70 25.23
N PHE A 201 13.04 5.64 25.03
CA PHE A 201 12.32 6.39 24.03
C PHE A 201 11.78 7.68 24.64
N THR A 202 11.79 8.76 23.87
CA THR A 202 11.28 10.06 24.31
C THR A 202 10.17 10.53 23.38
N LEU A 203 9.01 10.86 23.94
CA LEU A 203 7.88 11.44 23.22
C LEU A 203 7.74 12.90 23.64
N GLY A 204 8.08 13.81 22.73
CA GLY A 204 7.92 15.24 22.89
C GLY A 204 6.48 15.66 22.63
N TYR A 205 5.79 16.21 23.64
CA TYR A 205 4.42 16.71 23.49
C TYR A 205 4.38 18.23 23.33
N GLY A 206 3.62 18.67 22.32
CA GLY A 206 3.38 20.08 22.01
C GLY A 206 4.52 20.74 21.23
N SER A 207 4.17 21.72 20.40
CA SER A 207 5.12 22.40 19.48
C SER A 207 6.26 23.14 20.19
N ASP A 208 6.15 23.35 21.50
CA ASP A 208 7.10 24.07 22.33
C ASP A 208 8.07 23.17 23.13
N HIS A 209 8.10 21.86 22.84
CA HIS A 209 8.98 20.92 23.53
C HIS A 209 10.47 21.16 23.25
N ASP A 210 11.34 20.77 24.19
CA ASP A 210 12.79 20.81 24.04
C ASP A 210 13.30 19.55 23.31
N SER A 211 13.28 19.60 21.98
CA SER A 211 13.73 18.49 21.11
C SER A 211 15.20 18.14 21.33
N ASP A 212 16.07 19.14 21.52
CA ASP A 212 17.51 18.96 21.74
C ASP A 212 17.78 18.11 23.00
N THR A 213 17.08 18.40 24.10
CA THR A 213 17.21 17.63 25.33
C THR A 213 16.65 16.22 25.17
N LEU A 214 15.49 16.07 24.54
CA LEU A 214 14.84 14.76 24.38
C LEU A 214 15.57 13.83 23.42
N HIS A 215 16.16 14.35 22.34
CA HIS A 215 17.06 13.60 21.46
C HIS A 215 18.32 13.15 22.20
N ALA A 216 18.94 14.03 22.98
CA ALA A 216 20.15 13.67 23.72
C ALA A 216 19.90 12.58 24.76
N ILE A 217 18.72 12.55 25.37
CA ILE A 217 18.31 11.49 26.31
C ILE A 217 18.08 10.18 25.58
N SER A 218 17.32 10.18 24.47
CA SER A 218 17.05 8.95 23.72
C SER A 218 18.33 8.37 23.13
N ASP A 219 19.21 9.20 22.57
CA ASP A 219 20.53 8.77 22.07
C ASP A 219 21.40 8.19 23.19
N ALA A 220 21.45 8.83 24.36
CA ALA A 220 22.18 8.30 25.52
C ALA A 220 21.60 6.99 26.06
N GLY A 221 20.30 6.76 25.87
CA GLY A 221 19.58 5.57 26.31
C GLY A 221 19.31 4.55 25.20
N ASN A 222 20.02 4.62 24.06
CA ASN A 222 19.87 3.70 22.92
C ASN A 222 18.41 3.57 22.41
N GLY A 223 17.62 4.64 22.45
CA GLY A 223 16.26 4.69 21.92
C GLY A 223 16.06 5.86 20.95
N LEU A 224 14.80 6.07 20.55
CA LEU A 224 14.42 7.08 19.57
C LEU A 224 13.57 8.18 20.18
N PHE A 225 13.59 9.35 19.53
CA PHE A 225 12.75 10.48 19.83
C PHE A 225 11.58 10.54 18.84
N TYR A 226 10.38 10.75 19.37
CA TYR A 226 9.15 10.92 18.61
C TYR A 226 8.48 12.22 19.02
N PHE A 227 7.86 12.89 18.04
CA PHE A 227 7.10 14.10 18.27
C PHE A 227 5.60 13.81 18.17
N VAL A 228 4.82 14.31 19.14
CA VAL A 228 3.36 14.17 19.18
C VAL A 228 2.74 15.56 19.28
N GLU A 229 2.22 16.04 18.15
CA GLU A 229 1.63 17.38 18.03
C GLU A 229 0.13 17.38 18.39
N ASN A 230 -0.59 16.32 17.99
CA ASN A 230 -2.05 16.21 18.14
C ASN A 230 -2.51 14.74 18.24
N LYS A 231 -3.82 14.52 18.46
CA LYS A 231 -4.39 13.17 18.62
C LYS A 231 -4.17 12.24 17.43
N ASP A 232 -4.10 12.79 16.23
CA ASP A 232 -3.97 12.01 14.99
C ASP A 232 -2.53 11.58 14.72
N SER A 233 -1.56 12.28 15.31
CA SER A 233 -0.14 11.85 15.31
C SER A 233 0.16 10.74 16.33
N ILE A 234 -0.80 10.38 17.20
CA ILE A 234 -0.63 9.33 18.20
C ILE A 234 -0.49 7.96 17.52
N PRO A 235 -1.40 7.51 16.63
CA PRO A 235 -1.24 6.22 15.96
C PRO A 235 0.09 6.10 15.23
N ASP A 236 0.55 7.09 14.47
CA ASP A 236 1.78 6.98 13.69
C ASP A 236 3.04 6.95 14.57
N SER A 237 3.22 7.96 15.44
CA SER A 237 4.39 8.03 16.34
C SER A 237 4.43 6.86 17.33
N PHE A 238 3.26 6.32 17.70
CA PHE A 238 3.17 5.21 18.65
C PHE A 238 3.22 3.83 17.99
N CYS A 239 2.71 3.66 16.77
CA CYS A 239 2.90 2.45 15.96
C CYS A 239 4.36 2.31 15.54
N ASP A 240 5.06 3.40 15.22
CA ASP A 240 6.49 3.34 14.94
C ASP A 240 7.29 2.96 16.19
N CYS A 241 7.01 3.61 17.34
CA CYS A 241 7.68 3.32 18.61
C CYS A 241 7.38 1.91 19.13
N LEU A 242 6.10 1.53 19.19
CA LEU A 242 5.68 0.24 19.74
C LEU A 242 5.89 -0.88 18.72
N GLY A 243 5.64 -0.65 17.44
CA GLY A 243 5.90 -1.62 16.36
C GLY A 243 7.36 -2.04 16.32
N GLY A 244 8.31 -1.10 16.42
CA GLY A 244 9.74 -1.41 16.58
C GLY A 244 10.00 -2.28 17.82
N LEU A 245 9.50 -1.86 18.98
CA LEU A 245 9.64 -2.63 20.24
C LEU A 245 9.08 -4.05 20.17
N LEU A 246 7.98 -4.25 19.45
CA LEU A 246 7.29 -5.53 19.33
C LEU A 246 7.88 -6.43 18.25
N SER A 247 8.76 -5.92 17.38
CA SER A 247 9.32 -6.63 16.22
C SER A 247 10.83 -6.92 16.33
N ILE A 248 11.44 -6.80 17.52
CA ILE A 248 12.87 -7.09 17.70
C ILE A 248 13.16 -8.56 17.38
N ALA A 249 14.01 -8.79 16.36
CA ALA A 249 14.44 -10.11 15.92
C ALA A 249 15.68 -10.60 16.69
N ALA A 250 16.61 -9.69 16.98
CA ALA A 250 17.84 -10.00 17.70
C ALA A 250 18.42 -8.80 18.46
N GLN A 251 19.13 -9.09 19.55
CA GLN A 251 19.78 -8.11 20.43
C GLN A 251 21.26 -8.42 20.65
N ASN A 252 22.00 -7.48 21.23
CA ASN A 252 23.43 -7.62 21.52
C ASN A 252 24.28 -8.03 20.30
N LEU A 253 24.00 -7.45 19.12
CA LEU A 253 24.71 -7.76 17.90
C LEU A 253 26.15 -7.24 18.00
N VAL A 254 27.13 -8.14 17.90
CA VAL A 254 28.54 -7.80 17.77
C VAL A 254 29.07 -8.42 16.49
N LEU A 255 29.36 -7.57 15.52
CA LEU A 255 29.99 -7.94 14.26
C LEU A 255 31.50 -7.85 14.42
N THR A 256 32.17 -8.99 14.37
CA THR A 256 33.63 -9.10 14.33
C THR A 256 34.09 -9.25 12.89
N LEU A 257 34.89 -8.29 12.41
CA LEU A 257 35.53 -8.30 11.10
C LEU A 257 37.01 -8.64 11.25
N THR A 258 37.52 -9.57 10.46
CA THR A 258 38.94 -9.91 10.43
C THR A 258 39.44 -9.85 9.00
N VAL A 259 40.38 -8.93 8.74
CA VAL A 259 41.10 -8.81 7.47
C VAL A 259 42.31 -9.74 7.50
N ASN A 260 42.59 -10.40 6.37
CA ASN A 260 43.83 -11.14 6.20
C ASN A 260 45.00 -10.14 6.09
N ASP A 261 45.78 -9.99 7.16
CA ASP A 261 46.85 -9.01 7.29
C ASP A 261 48.12 -9.35 6.47
N GLU A 262 48.24 -10.58 5.98
CA GLU A 262 49.30 -10.99 5.05
C GLU A 262 49.02 -10.52 3.61
N LEU A 263 47.74 -10.43 3.22
CA LEU A 263 47.32 -10.12 1.85
C LEU A 263 46.79 -8.70 1.69
N CYS A 264 46.12 -8.17 2.71
CA CYS A 264 45.39 -6.90 2.64
C CYS A 264 45.65 -6.00 3.84
N ARG A 265 45.46 -4.71 3.61
CA ARG A 265 45.32 -3.71 4.68
C ARG A 265 43.98 -3.02 4.61
N MET A 266 43.39 -2.70 5.76
CA MET A 266 42.21 -1.85 5.85
C MET A 266 42.56 -0.42 5.40
N VAL A 267 41.79 0.16 4.48
CA VAL A 267 42.03 1.53 3.95
C VAL A 267 41.38 2.59 4.83
N LYS A 268 40.15 2.31 5.27
CA LYS A 268 39.37 3.13 6.21
C LYS A 268 38.74 2.21 7.25
N PRO A 269 38.51 2.66 8.50
CA PRO A 269 37.63 1.94 9.42
C PRO A 269 36.28 1.61 8.75
N PRO A 270 35.58 0.57 9.20
CA PRO A 270 34.23 0.25 8.73
C PRO A 270 33.35 1.50 8.63
N LEU A 271 32.69 1.70 7.49
CA LEU A 271 31.93 2.92 7.23
C LEU A 271 30.55 2.83 7.90
N THR A 272 30.53 3.16 9.19
CA THR A 272 29.33 3.12 10.03
C THR A 272 29.43 4.14 11.18
N SER A 273 28.29 4.59 11.70
CA SER A 273 28.20 5.36 12.94
C SER A 273 28.22 4.48 14.20
N TYR A 274 28.13 3.16 14.04
CA TYR A 274 28.12 2.20 15.15
C TYR A 274 29.45 2.19 15.92
N VAL A 275 29.37 1.91 17.23
CA VAL A 275 30.54 1.84 18.10
C VAL A 275 31.49 0.76 17.58
N THR A 276 32.70 1.19 17.20
CA THR A 276 33.69 0.33 16.56
C THR A 276 34.99 0.32 17.37
N GLU A 277 35.39 -0.87 17.82
CA GLU A 277 36.64 -1.10 18.55
C GLU A 277 37.68 -1.77 17.63
N SER A 278 38.83 -1.13 17.46
CA SER A 278 39.97 -1.72 16.75
C SER A 278 40.75 -2.67 17.66
N CYS A 279 40.86 -3.92 17.25
CA CYS A 279 41.63 -4.97 17.93
C CYS A 279 42.98 -5.22 17.22
N PRO A 280 43.94 -5.94 17.86
CA PRO A 280 45.17 -6.38 17.20
C PRO A 280 44.91 -7.22 15.94
N LYS A 281 45.88 -7.26 15.00
CA LYS A 281 45.81 -8.03 13.75
C LYS A 281 44.64 -7.65 12.83
N GLN A 282 44.44 -6.36 12.59
CA GLN A 282 43.40 -5.83 11.68
C GLN A 282 41.99 -6.41 11.91
N THR A 283 41.65 -6.62 13.19
CA THR A 283 40.32 -7.09 13.60
C THR A 283 39.51 -5.92 14.14
N TYR A 284 38.24 -5.82 13.78
CA TYR A 284 37.34 -4.76 14.22
C TYR A 284 36.09 -5.38 14.84
N LYS A 285 35.69 -4.91 16.02
CA LYS A 285 34.41 -5.26 16.63
C LYS A 285 33.46 -4.09 16.51
N ILE A 286 32.30 -4.32 15.91
CA ILE A 286 31.27 -3.32 15.70
C ILE A 286 30.05 -3.75 16.51
N THR A 287 29.66 -2.93 17.48
CA THR A 287 28.44 -3.15 18.26
C THR A 287 27.28 -2.51 17.52
N ILE A 288 26.37 -3.35 17.04
CA ILE A 288 25.20 -2.94 16.26
C ILE A 288 23.99 -2.92 17.20
N PRO A 289 23.10 -1.90 17.12
CA PRO A 289 21.85 -1.88 17.87
C PRO A 289 20.95 -3.07 17.56
N ASP A 290 19.85 -3.17 18.29
CA ASP A 290 18.81 -4.16 18.05
C ASP A 290 18.32 -4.08 16.60
N ILE A 291 18.08 -5.25 16.01
CA ILE A 291 17.58 -5.36 14.64
C ILE A 291 16.13 -5.87 14.68
N TYR A 292 15.23 -5.16 14.00
CA TYR A 292 13.82 -5.54 13.93
C TYR A 292 13.57 -6.53 12.78
N CYS A 293 12.44 -7.24 12.80
CA CYS A 293 12.00 -8.06 11.68
C CYS A 293 11.93 -7.24 10.39
N GLU A 294 12.18 -7.88 9.25
CA GLU A 294 12.29 -7.23 7.93
C GLU A 294 13.45 -6.24 7.76
N GLU A 295 14.16 -5.86 8.84
CA GLU A 295 15.29 -4.94 8.72
C GLU A 295 16.52 -5.56 8.07
N GLU A 296 17.27 -4.67 7.43
CA GLU A 296 18.55 -4.96 6.85
C GLU A 296 19.57 -3.88 7.25
N LYS A 297 20.74 -4.32 7.72
CA LYS A 297 21.88 -3.45 8.01
C LYS A 297 23.02 -3.78 7.05
N CYS A 298 23.42 -2.78 6.27
CA CYS A 298 24.48 -2.89 5.27
C CYS A 298 25.69 -2.04 5.67
N ILE A 299 26.84 -2.65 5.93
CA ILE A 299 28.08 -1.97 6.35
C ILE A 299 29.13 -2.11 5.25
N PRO A 300 29.47 -1.02 4.54
CA PRO A 300 30.53 -1.04 3.54
C PRO A 300 31.93 -1.08 4.16
N ILE A 301 32.81 -1.90 3.60
CA ILE A 301 34.20 -2.10 4.04
C ILE A 301 35.15 -1.87 2.86
N HIS A 302 36.24 -1.14 3.11
CA HIS A 302 37.27 -0.85 2.11
C HIS A 302 38.62 -1.42 2.54
N THR A 303 39.14 -2.36 1.76
CA THR A 303 40.48 -2.92 1.94
C THR A 303 41.34 -2.65 0.73
N ARG A 304 42.65 -2.82 0.88
CA ARG A 304 43.63 -2.71 -0.19
C ARG A 304 44.49 -3.95 -0.21
N LEU A 305 44.52 -4.63 -1.35
CA LEU A 305 45.44 -5.72 -1.60
C LEU A 305 46.88 -5.19 -1.65
N LEU A 306 47.76 -5.82 -0.87
CA LEU A 306 49.17 -5.48 -0.80
C LEU A 306 49.92 -6.08 -2.00
N ALA A 307 50.90 -5.34 -2.52
CA ALA A 307 51.80 -5.86 -3.55
C ALA A 307 52.58 -7.07 -3.00
N ALA A 308 52.45 -8.23 -3.65
CA ALA A 308 53.00 -9.49 -3.17
C ALA A 308 54.51 -9.39 -2.84
N SER A 309 54.85 -9.50 -1.55
CA SER A 309 56.23 -9.60 -1.06
C SER A 309 56.62 -11.08 -0.88
N SER A 310 57.41 -11.62 -1.80
CA SER A 310 58.16 -12.90 -1.69
C SER A 310 57.43 -14.22 -1.35
N THR A 311 56.17 -14.24 -0.89
CA THR A 311 55.37 -15.45 -0.61
C THR A 311 54.56 -15.92 -1.82
N ALA A 312 54.77 -15.31 -2.99
CA ALA A 312 54.08 -15.54 -4.27
C ALA A 312 54.36 -16.90 -4.95
N GLY A 313 54.70 -17.94 -4.19
CA GLY A 313 54.97 -19.28 -4.69
C GLY A 313 53.74 -20.17 -4.88
N CYS A 314 52.60 -19.89 -4.22
CA CYS A 314 51.50 -20.87 -4.15
C CYS A 314 50.06 -20.33 -4.27
N ILE A 315 49.83 -19.08 -4.72
CA ILE A 315 48.47 -18.53 -4.83
C ILE A 315 47.99 -18.63 -6.29
N GLU A 316 47.55 -19.83 -6.69
CA GLU A 316 46.62 -20.08 -7.81
C GLU A 316 45.25 -20.56 -7.26
N SER A 317 44.93 -20.18 -6.01
CA SER A 317 43.74 -20.64 -5.29
C SER A 317 42.96 -19.48 -4.67
N LYS A 318 41.65 -19.67 -4.51
CA LYS A 318 40.69 -18.70 -3.93
C LYS A 318 41.19 -18.20 -2.57
N ALA A 319 41.56 -16.92 -2.49
CA ALA A 319 42.14 -16.34 -1.29
C ALA A 319 41.05 -15.68 -0.42
N GLN A 320 41.01 -16.02 0.86
CA GLN A 320 40.11 -15.38 1.81
C GLN A 320 40.69 -14.02 2.23
N ILE A 321 40.03 -12.94 1.84
CA ILE A 321 40.48 -11.56 2.05
C ILE A 321 39.88 -10.98 3.33
N LEU A 322 38.59 -11.16 3.51
CA LEU A 322 37.82 -10.64 4.63
C LEU A 322 36.95 -11.74 5.20
N SER A 323 36.83 -11.80 6.52
CA SER A 323 35.85 -12.65 7.18
C SER A 323 35.08 -11.83 8.20
N CYS A 324 33.82 -12.19 8.38
CA CYS A 324 32.97 -11.60 9.38
C CYS A 324 32.26 -12.68 10.20
N SER A 325 32.10 -12.41 11.48
CA SER A 325 31.33 -13.22 12.42
C SER A 325 30.37 -12.30 13.15
N LEU A 326 29.10 -12.65 13.18
CA LEU A 326 28.07 -11.94 13.92
C LEU A 326 27.67 -12.80 15.12
N THR A 327 27.93 -12.31 16.32
CA THR A 327 27.38 -12.88 17.56
C THR A 327 26.19 -12.05 17.99
N TYR A 328 25.07 -12.68 18.34
CA TYR A 328 23.85 -12.00 18.74
C TYR A 328 23.01 -12.90 19.64
N PHE A 329 22.07 -12.30 20.37
CA PHE A 329 21.03 -13.04 21.07
C PHE A 329 19.79 -13.12 20.17
N ASP A 330 19.45 -14.32 19.73
CA ASP A 330 18.26 -14.59 18.92
C ASP A 330 17.03 -14.52 19.83
N ILE A 331 16.22 -13.47 19.69
CA ILE A 331 15.04 -13.23 20.53
C ILE A 331 13.96 -14.27 20.24
N LEU A 332 13.81 -14.65 18.97
CA LEU A 332 12.81 -15.64 18.54
C LEU A 332 13.11 -17.04 19.07
N ARG A 333 14.39 -17.34 19.36
CA ARG A 333 14.83 -18.63 19.91
C ARG A 333 15.26 -18.58 21.36
N CYS A 334 15.28 -17.39 21.97
CA CYS A 334 15.78 -17.18 23.33
C CYS A 334 17.18 -17.79 23.54
N SER A 335 18.09 -17.64 22.57
CA SER A 335 19.41 -18.27 22.63
C SER A 335 20.51 -17.43 21.98
N PRO A 336 21.75 -17.46 22.50
CA PRO A 336 22.87 -16.83 21.81
C PRO A 336 23.21 -17.61 20.53
N LYS A 337 23.48 -16.87 19.46
CA LYS A 337 23.82 -17.38 18.12
C LYS A 337 25.08 -16.72 17.60
N THR A 338 25.82 -17.47 16.79
CA THR A 338 26.98 -16.99 16.07
C THR A 338 26.87 -17.45 14.62
N THR A 339 26.87 -16.50 13.69
CA THR A 339 26.85 -16.78 12.24
C THR A 339 28.08 -16.17 11.61
N THR A 340 28.74 -16.90 10.70
CA THR A 340 29.97 -16.45 10.04
C THR A 340 29.80 -16.39 8.53
N ALA A 341 30.40 -15.39 7.89
CA ALA A 341 30.51 -15.30 6.45
C ALA A 341 31.95 -14.93 6.05
N THR A 342 32.39 -15.40 4.88
CA THR A 342 33.75 -15.15 4.37
C THR A 342 33.70 -14.58 2.95
N GLY A 343 34.45 -13.51 2.74
CA GLY A 343 34.64 -12.84 1.46
C GLY A 343 35.96 -13.31 0.89
N ALA A 344 35.87 -14.24 -0.06
CA ALA A 344 37.03 -14.79 -0.74
C ALA A 344 37.02 -14.38 -2.21
N VAL A 345 38.14 -13.86 -2.68
CA VAL A 345 38.34 -13.36 -4.04
C VAL A 345 39.35 -14.27 -4.73
N LEU A 346 39.07 -14.67 -5.97
CA LEU A 346 40.05 -15.43 -6.74
C LEU A 346 41.19 -14.50 -7.15
N VAL A 347 42.42 -14.88 -6.84
CA VAL A 347 43.61 -14.14 -7.26
C VAL A 347 44.27 -14.95 -8.38
N SER A 348 44.25 -14.42 -9.60
CA SER A 348 44.69 -15.15 -10.80
C SER A 348 45.80 -14.40 -11.54
N LYS A 349 46.77 -15.15 -12.09
CA LYS A 349 47.83 -14.61 -12.96
C LYS A 349 47.41 -14.49 -14.43
N GLU A 350 46.26 -15.06 -14.79
CA GLU A 350 45.81 -15.22 -16.18
C GLU A 350 44.95 -14.05 -16.69
N ILE A 351 44.53 -13.15 -15.80
CA ILE A 351 43.71 -11.99 -16.14
C ILE A 351 44.53 -10.70 -16.07
N SER A 352 44.26 -9.75 -16.97
CA SER A 352 44.89 -8.42 -16.98
C SER A 352 44.12 -7.39 -16.15
N ASP A 353 42.80 -7.55 -16.05
CA ASP A 353 41.88 -6.62 -15.42
C ASP A 353 40.98 -7.33 -14.40
N PRO A 354 40.62 -6.68 -13.27
CA PRO A 354 39.67 -7.22 -12.31
C PRO A 354 38.32 -7.56 -12.95
N VAL A 355 37.75 -8.72 -12.60
CA VAL A 355 36.43 -9.16 -13.07
C VAL A 355 35.37 -8.65 -12.09
N ILE A 356 34.68 -7.59 -12.49
CA ILE A 356 33.62 -6.94 -11.70
C ILE A 356 32.34 -7.78 -11.74
N VAL A 357 31.70 -7.95 -10.58
CA VAL A 357 30.33 -8.47 -10.52
C VAL A 357 29.37 -7.29 -10.62
N LYS A 358 28.87 -7.01 -11.83
CA LYS A 358 28.01 -5.85 -12.10
C LYS A 358 26.81 -5.75 -11.14
N GLU A 359 26.19 -6.89 -10.82
CA GLU A 359 25.05 -6.98 -9.91
C GLU A 359 25.37 -6.47 -8.49
N TYR A 360 26.59 -6.70 -7.99
CA TYR A 360 27.00 -6.27 -6.66
C TYR A 360 27.67 -4.90 -6.64
N GLN A 361 28.21 -4.45 -7.78
CA GLN A 361 28.84 -3.14 -7.88
C GLN A 361 27.86 -2.01 -7.58
N GLU A 362 26.66 -2.06 -8.17
CA GLU A 362 25.63 -1.04 -7.96
C GLU A 362 25.18 -1.00 -6.49
N ASP A 363 24.99 -2.17 -5.87
CA ASP A 363 24.55 -2.32 -4.47
C ASP A 363 25.60 -1.82 -3.47
N ILE A 364 26.88 -2.15 -3.68
CA ILE A 364 27.99 -1.62 -2.88
C ILE A 364 28.09 -0.10 -3.03
N GLU A 365 28.06 0.42 -4.26
CA GLU A 365 28.18 1.85 -4.52
C GLU A 365 26.99 2.64 -3.96
N LEU A 366 25.80 2.03 -3.92
CA LEU A 366 24.59 2.62 -3.34
C LEU A 366 24.72 2.82 -1.83
N HIS A 367 25.16 1.79 -1.09
CA HIS A 367 25.35 1.89 0.35
C HIS A 367 26.56 2.75 0.75
N LEU A 368 27.58 2.87 -0.10
CA LEU A 368 28.64 3.86 0.05
C LEU A 368 28.12 5.28 -0.10
N THR A 369 27.31 5.51 -1.14
CA THR A 369 26.67 6.81 -1.37
C THR A 369 25.77 7.18 -0.19
N ARG A 370 25.04 6.22 0.39
CA ARG A 370 24.22 6.44 1.60
C ARG A 370 25.02 6.97 2.78
N TYR A 371 26.17 6.36 3.06
CA TYR A 371 27.06 6.78 4.15
C TYR A 371 27.60 8.19 3.88
N ASP A 372 28.07 8.45 2.66
CA ASP A 372 28.61 9.76 2.28
C ASP A 372 27.55 10.87 2.40
N VAL A 373 26.29 10.58 2.09
CA VAL A 373 25.15 11.50 2.28
C VAL A 373 24.92 11.79 3.77
N ALA A 374 24.90 10.76 4.62
CA ALA A 374 24.73 10.92 6.06
C ALA A 374 25.84 11.80 6.66
N GLU A 375 27.09 11.56 6.26
CA GLU A 375 28.27 12.31 6.68
C GLU A 375 28.25 13.76 6.16
N ALA A 376 27.78 13.96 4.93
CA ALA A 376 27.62 15.29 4.35
C ALA A 376 26.60 16.12 5.12
N ILE A 377 25.44 15.55 5.47
CA ILE A 377 24.41 16.23 6.26
C ILE A 377 24.90 16.52 7.68
N SER A 378 25.58 15.55 8.33
CA SER A 378 26.18 15.73 9.65
C SER A 378 27.22 16.85 9.65
N SER A 379 28.10 16.88 8.65
CA SER A 379 29.11 17.93 8.48
C SER A 379 28.50 19.30 8.19
N ALA A 380 27.46 19.35 7.35
CA ALA A 380 26.72 20.58 7.06
C ALA A 380 26.02 21.12 8.32
N THR A 381 25.49 20.24 9.17
CA THR A 381 24.89 20.59 10.46
C THR A 381 25.92 21.24 11.39
N LYS A 382 27.14 20.69 11.49
CA LYS A 382 28.24 21.29 12.29
C LYS A 382 28.62 22.68 11.79
N LEU A 383 28.76 22.86 10.47
CA LEU A 383 29.06 24.17 9.88
C LEU A 383 27.94 25.19 10.14
N ALA A 384 26.68 24.74 10.09
CA ALA A 384 25.52 25.58 10.36
C ALA A 384 25.39 25.97 11.84
N ASP A 385 25.77 25.08 12.76
CA ASP A 385 25.89 25.36 14.19
C ASP A 385 26.95 26.43 14.48
N GLU A 386 28.02 26.49 13.69
CA GLU A 386 29.03 27.56 13.74
C GLU A 386 28.61 28.85 13.01
N GLY A 387 27.39 28.91 12.47
CA GLY A 387 26.87 30.06 11.71
C GLY A 387 27.37 30.16 10.27
N GLN A 388 28.06 29.13 9.76
CA GLN A 388 28.64 29.10 8.41
C GLN A 388 27.70 28.46 7.38
N LEU A 389 26.51 29.04 7.20
CA LEU A 389 25.46 28.47 6.34
C LEU A 389 25.88 28.33 4.86
N GLU A 390 26.63 29.28 4.32
CA GLU A 390 27.08 29.21 2.92
C GLU A 390 28.04 28.03 2.70
N SER A 391 28.95 27.79 3.65
CA SER A 391 29.85 26.63 3.63
C SER A 391 29.07 25.32 3.73
N ALA A 392 28.05 25.27 4.60
CA ALA A 392 27.17 24.11 4.76
C ALA A 392 26.41 23.79 3.46
N ARG A 393 25.81 24.80 2.79
CA ARG A 393 25.13 24.62 1.51
C ARG A 393 26.08 24.21 0.39
N ALA A 394 27.26 24.82 0.32
CA ALA A 394 28.26 24.47 -0.67
C ALA A 394 28.72 23.00 -0.55
N ALA A 395 28.86 22.50 0.69
CA ALA A 395 29.18 21.10 0.95
C ALA A 395 28.09 20.16 0.41
N LEU A 396 26.82 20.42 0.73
CA LEU A 396 25.68 19.62 0.27
C LEU A 396 25.51 19.64 -1.25
N HIS A 397 25.64 20.81 -1.89
CA HIS A 397 25.59 20.93 -3.35
C HIS A 397 26.70 20.14 -4.05
N ARG A 398 27.91 20.12 -3.47
CA ARG A 398 29.03 19.33 -3.99
C ARG A 398 28.72 17.84 -3.97
N TYR A 399 28.18 17.34 -2.86
CA TYR A 399 27.80 15.93 -2.75
C TYR A 399 26.65 15.57 -3.70
N LYS A 400 25.63 16.43 -3.84
CA LYS A 400 24.58 16.23 -4.84
C LYS A 400 25.14 16.11 -6.26
N ALA A 401 26.11 16.95 -6.62
CA ALA A 401 26.78 16.89 -7.92
C ALA A 401 27.63 15.61 -8.10
N CYS A 402 28.14 15.02 -7.02
CA CYS A 402 28.80 13.71 -7.04
C CYS A 402 27.81 12.58 -7.31
N ILE A 403 26.64 12.58 -6.67
CA ILE A 403 25.57 11.57 -6.90
C ILE A 403 25.11 11.59 -8.36
N LYS A 404 24.95 12.77 -8.96
CA LYS A 404 24.58 12.90 -10.38
C LYS A 404 25.59 12.33 -11.37
N LYS A 405 26.82 12.05 -10.92
CA LYS A 405 27.92 11.50 -11.73
C LYS A 405 28.24 10.05 -11.38
N SER A 406 27.65 9.48 -10.33
CA SER A 406 27.91 8.10 -9.91
C SER A 406 27.08 7.10 -10.73
N VAL A 407 27.43 5.82 -10.67
CA VAL A 407 26.71 4.78 -11.43
C VAL A 407 25.31 4.51 -10.87
N VAL A 408 25.06 4.94 -9.62
CA VAL A 408 23.78 4.77 -8.93
C VAL A 408 22.77 5.87 -9.26
N PHE A 409 23.13 6.86 -10.09
CA PHE A 409 22.24 7.95 -10.49
C PHE A 409 20.98 7.40 -11.19
N GLY A 410 19.81 7.83 -10.72
CA GLY A 410 18.51 7.40 -11.23
C GLY A 410 17.91 6.17 -10.54
N LEU A 411 18.65 5.46 -9.68
CA LEU A 411 18.10 4.40 -8.84
C LEU A 411 17.14 4.97 -7.76
N PRO A 412 16.09 4.25 -7.35
CA PRO A 412 15.09 4.76 -6.39
C PRO A 412 15.71 5.29 -5.09
N LEU A 413 16.62 4.52 -4.47
CA LEU A 413 17.25 4.95 -3.21
C LEU A 413 18.24 6.11 -3.41
N ALA A 414 18.86 6.23 -4.59
CA ALA A 414 19.72 7.38 -4.91
C ALA A 414 18.90 8.67 -5.09
N LYS A 415 17.68 8.59 -5.62
CA LYS A 415 16.74 9.73 -5.66
C LYS A 415 16.37 10.18 -4.25
N TYR A 416 16.08 9.25 -3.35
CA TYR A 416 15.82 9.56 -1.94
C TYR A 416 17.00 10.29 -1.27
N PHE A 417 18.25 9.94 -1.62
CA PHE A 417 19.43 10.69 -1.15
C PHE A 417 19.46 12.12 -1.68
N GLU A 418 19.13 12.33 -2.96
CA GLU A 418 19.04 13.67 -3.54
C GLU A 418 17.96 14.52 -2.88
N GLU A 419 16.79 13.93 -2.60
CA GLU A 419 15.68 14.59 -1.88
C GLU A 419 16.07 14.95 -0.44
N THR A 420 16.72 14.03 0.27
CA THR A 420 17.23 14.30 1.63
C THR A 420 18.20 15.48 1.64
N ILE A 421 19.09 15.56 0.63
CA ILE A 421 20.02 16.69 0.47
C ILE A 421 19.25 17.98 0.15
N ASP A 422 18.22 17.93 -0.68
CA ASP A 422 17.40 19.09 -1.03
C ASP A 422 16.61 19.63 0.17
N GLU A 423 16.01 18.76 0.97
CA GLU A 423 15.36 19.16 2.22
C GLU A 423 16.35 19.74 3.22
N SER A 424 17.54 19.15 3.33
CA SER A 424 18.62 19.69 4.16
C SER A 424 19.07 21.08 3.68
N LEU A 425 19.15 21.31 2.36
CA LEU A 425 19.45 22.61 1.78
C LEU A 425 18.37 23.66 2.08
N LYS A 426 17.07 23.28 2.04
CA LYS A 426 15.95 24.14 2.47
C LYS A 426 16.06 24.48 3.95
N GLY A 427 16.41 23.50 4.79
CA GLY A 427 16.67 23.68 6.22
C GLY A 427 17.71 24.77 6.52
N LEU A 428 18.69 24.94 5.63
CA LEU A 428 19.77 25.93 5.73
C LEU A 428 19.42 27.33 5.18
N ALA A 429 18.15 27.65 4.85
CA ALA A 429 17.78 28.91 4.19
C ALA A 429 18.18 30.19 4.97
N SER A 430 18.10 30.18 6.30
CA SER A 430 18.56 31.26 7.17
C SER A 430 18.92 30.71 8.56
N GLN A 431 19.66 31.46 9.37
CA GLN A 431 20.03 31.00 10.72
C GLN A 431 18.78 30.75 11.58
N SER A 432 17.76 31.60 11.45
CA SER A 432 16.49 31.43 12.17
C SER A 432 15.71 30.19 11.72
N HIS A 433 15.70 29.88 10.42
CA HIS A 433 15.03 28.70 9.88
C HIS A 433 15.78 27.41 10.23
N TYR A 434 17.11 27.45 10.20
CA TYR A 434 17.97 26.36 10.63
C TYR A 434 17.74 26.03 12.11
N SER A 435 17.79 27.02 13.01
CA SER A 435 17.58 26.79 14.44
C SER A 435 16.17 26.30 14.79
N GLY A 436 15.14 26.74 14.05
CA GLY A 436 13.75 26.38 14.34
C GLY A 436 13.28 25.06 13.73
N HIS A 437 13.74 24.71 12.52
CA HIS A 437 13.20 23.57 11.76
C HIS A 437 14.29 22.77 11.03
N GLY A 438 15.29 23.44 10.47
CA GLY A 438 16.34 22.81 9.68
C GLY A 438 17.23 21.85 10.48
N LYS A 439 17.61 22.21 11.70
CA LYS A 439 18.52 21.43 12.54
C LYS A 439 17.91 20.09 12.98
N PRO A 440 16.71 20.03 13.59
CA PRO A 440 16.09 18.73 13.93
C PRO A 440 15.87 17.84 12.71
N SER A 441 15.43 18.41 11.59
CA SER A 441 15.19 17.67 10.34
C SER A 441 16.48 17.07 9.76
N MET A 442 17.55 17.86 9.66
CA MET A 442 18.85 17.39 9.18
C MET A 442 19.47 16.33 10.10
N MET A 443 19.31 16.47 11.42
CA MET A 443 19.74 15.44 12.38
C MET A 443 19.00 14.12 12.18
N ASN A 444 17.67 14.17 12.00
CA ASN A 444 16.85 12.98 11.74
C ASN A 444 17.22 12.31 10.41
N TYR A 445 17.42 13.09 9.35
CA TYR A 445 17.85 12.56 8.05
C TYR A 445 19.22 11.89 8.11
N SER A 446 20.19 12.53 8.75
CA SER A 446 21.52 11.95 8.94
C SER A 446 21.45 10.65 9.73
N LEU A 447 20.70 10.65 10.83
CA LEU A 447 20.51 9.48 11.69
C LEU A 447 19.80 8.33 10.97
N SER A 448 18.73 8.61 10.23
CA SER A 448 18.00 7.65 9.39
C SER A 448 18.91 6.96 8.38
N HIS A 449 19.80 7.71 7.72
CA HIS A 449 20.76 7.15 6.78
C HIS A 449 21.85 6.32 7.47
N TYR A 450 22.36 6.75 8.61
CA TYR A 450 23.34 6.00 9.40
C TYR A 450 22.77 4.69 9.97
N GLN A 451 21.60 4.76 10.59
CA GLN A 451 20.95 3.63 11.27
C GLN A 451 20.19 2.71 10.31
N GLN A 452 19.93 3.18 9.09
CA GLN A 452 19.23 2.45 8.04
C GLN A 452 17.78 2.09 8.39
N GLN A 453 17.05 3.03 8.99
CA GLN A 453 15.66 2.85 9.45
C GLN A 453 14.76 3.97 8.90
N SER A 454 13.60 3.62 8.37
CA SER A 454 12.60 4.59 7.96
C SER A 454 12.04 5.30 9.18
N HIS A 455 12.12 6.62 9.19
CA HIS A 455 11.41 7.46 10.16
C HIS A 455 10.16 7.98 9.44
N GLY A 456 8.97 7.70 10.00
CA GLY A 456 7.67 7.83 9.34
C GLY A 456 7.46 9.14 8.56
N ALA A 457 7.12 9.00 7.28
CA ALA A 457 6.54 10.05 6.44
C ALA A 457 5.44 9.40 5.57
N GLY A 458 4.19 9.72 5.89
CA GLY A 458 2.98 9.01 5.47
C GLY A 458 2.54 9.19 4.01
N ALA A 459 1.65 8.29 3.62
CA ALA A 459 1.12 8.05 2.29
C ALA A 459 0.04 9.02 1.84
N GLY A 460 -0.16 9.09 0.52
CA GLY A 460 -1.52 9.05 0.01
C GLY A 460 -1.63 8.99 -1.51
N ALA A 461 -2.79 8.49 -1.89
CA ALA A 461 -3.24 8.31 -3.25
C ALA A 461 -4.76 8.50 -3.20
N SER A 462 -5.23 9.68 -3.57
CA SER A 462 -6.66 9.95 -3.81
C SER A 462 -6.80 11.27 -4.55
N SER A 463 -6.55 11.27 -5.87
CA SER A 463 -7.04 12.33 -6.78
C SER A 463 -6.77 12.05 -8.28
N ILE A 464 -7.07 10.87 -8.85
CA ILE A 464 -6.94 10.66 -10.33
C ILE A 464 -8.08 9.80 -10.90
N LEU A 465 -9.32 9.99 -10.47
CA LEU A 465 -10.46 9.32 -11.14
C LEU A 465 -11.62 10.25 -11.51
N SER A 466 -11.40 11.58 -11.51
CA SER A 466 -12.47 12.55 -11.82
C SER A 466 -12.49 13.10 -13.25
N ASP A 467 -11.46 12.88 -14.09
CA ASP A 467 -11.52 13.31 -15.50
C ASP A 467 -11.96 12.17 -16.42
N GLY A 468 -13.27 11.94 -16.44
CA GLY A 468 -13.95 11.07 -17.40
C GLY A 468 -13.84 11.62 -18.82
N SER A 469 -12.82 11.19 -19.58
CA SER A 469 -12.84 11.14 -21.05
C SER A 469 -11.68 10.37 -21.71
N GLY A 470 -10.72 9.83 -20.94
CA GLY A 470 -9.65 8.98 -21.48
C GLY A 470 -10.06 7.51 -21.58
N VAL A 471 -9.78 6.87 -22.72
CA VAL A 471 -9.85 5.40 -22.83
C VAL A 471 -8.75 4.82 -21.93
N ILE A 472 -9.13 4.03 -20.94
CA ILE A 472 -8.19 3.36 -20.03
C ILE A 472 -7.47 2.24 -20.79
N ASP A 473 -6.14 2.22 -20.69
CA ASP A 473 -5.26 1.21 -21.28
C ASP A 473 -4.07 0.88 -20.35
N ARG A 474 -3.16 0.01 -20.80
CA ARG A 474 -1.97 -0.39 -20.00
C ARG A 474 -0.99 0.75 -19.73
N ASP A 475 -1.10 1.85 -20.47
CA ASP A 475 -0.22 3.00 -20.40
C ASP A 475 -0.85 4.15 -19.61
N THR A 476 -2.04 3.92 -19.04
CA THR A 476 -2.70 4.87 -18.15
C THR A 476 -1.87 5.05 -16.89
N VAL A 477 -1.53 6.30 -16.58
CA VAL A 477 -0.62 6.68 -15.51
C VAL A 477 -1.36 7.46 -14.43
N VAL A 478 -0.99 7.19 -13.19
CA VAL A 478 -1.31 7.97 -12.00
C VAL A 478 -0.05 8.64 -11.45
N GLU A 479 -0.21 9.75 -10.76
CA GLU A 479 0.85 10.58 -10.20
C GLU A 479 0.73 10.59 -8.67
N SER A 480 1.84 10.35 -7.95
CA SER A 480 1.89 10.52 -6.50
C SER A 480 1.95 11.99 -6.11
N PHE A 481 1.82 12.25 -4.82
CA PHE A 481 1.92 13.59 -4.26
C PHE A 481 3.28 14.28 -4.49
N PHE A 482 4.34 13.49 -4.68
CA PHE A 482 5.69 13.96 -5.00
C PHE A 482 5.90 14.21 -6.51
N GLY A 483 4.86 13.99 -7.32
CA GLY A 483 4.91 14.13 -8.78
C GLY A 483 5.47 12.91 -9.51
N GLU A 484 5.68 11.79 -8.80
CA GLU A 484 6.17 10.56 -9.41
C GLU A 484 5.03 9.87 -10.15
N LYS A 485 5.34 9.32 -11.33
CA LYS A 485 4.36 8.70 -12.19
C LYS A 485 4.44 7.18 -12.09
N PHE A 486 3.29 6.53 -12.00
CA PHE A 486 3.13 5.08 -11.91
C PHE A 486 2.07 4.63 -12.90
N TYR A 487 2.23 3.44 -13.47
CA TYR A 487 1.15 2.84 -14.23
C TYR A 487 -0.01 2.47 -13.29
N LEU A 488 -1.24 2.87 -13.65
CA LEU A 488 -2.45 2.63 -12.86
C LEU A 488 -2.64 1.14 -12.55
N ILE A 489 -2.38 0.27 -13.53
CA ILE A 489 -2.50 -1.18 -13.38
C ILE A 489 -1.54 -1.76 -12.33
N GLU A 490 -0.30 -1.26 -12.25
CA GLU A 490 0.66 -1.68 -11.23
C GLU A 490 0.27 -1.17 -9.85
N PHE A 491 -0.25 0.06 -9.78
CA PHE A 491 -0.77 0.63 -8.53
C PHE A 491 -1.92 -0.21 -7.97
N ILE A 492 -2.88 -0.59 -8.81
CA ILE A 492 -3.96 -1.51 -8.44
C ILE A 492 -3.39 -2.88 -8.03
N ALA A 493 -2.39 -3.39 -8.75
CA ALA A 493 -1.76 -4.67 -8.44
C ALA A 493 -1.09 -4.67 -7.06
N PHE A 494 -0.42 -3.59 -6.65
CA PHE A 494 0.14 -3.47 -5.31
C PHE A 494 -0.93 -3.46 -4.21
N ILE A 495 -2.07 -2.78 -4.44
CA ILE A 495 -3.20 -2.80 -3.50
C ILE A 495 -3.72 -4.23 -3.36
N LEU A 496 -3.97 -4.92 -4.48
CA LEU A 496 -4.45 -6.30 -4.48
C LEU A 496 -3.45 -7.26 -3.83
N GLN A 497 -2.15 -7.06 -4.07
CA GLN A 497 -1.09 -7.84 -3.43
C GLN A 497 -1.07 -7.62 -1.92
N HIS A 498 -1.21 -6.38 -1.46
CA HIS A 498 -1.29 -6.07 -0.03
C HIS A 498 -2.49 -6.77 0.62
N LEU A 499 -3.69 -6.65 0.03
CA LEU A 499 -4.90 -7.32 0.51
C LEU A 499 -4.76 -8.85 0.51
N LYS A 500 -4.18 -9.42 -0.55
CA LYS A 500 -3.85 -10.84 -0.62
C LYS A 500 -2.93 -11.24 0.52
N ASN A 501 -1.84 -10.52 0.74
CA ASN A 501 -0.87 -10.84 1.78
C ASN A 501 -1.49 -10.78 3.18
N LEU A 502 -2.33 -9.77 3.46
CA LEU A 502 -3.10 -9.70 4.72
C LEU A 502 -4.00 -10.92 4.91
N LEU A 503 -4.69 -11.36 3.84
CA LEU A 503 -5.56 -12.54 3.89
C LEU A 503 -4.76 -13.83 4.08
N MET A 504 -3.63 -13.97 3.37
CA MET A 504 -2.75 -15.13 3.48
C MET A 504 -2.12 -15.23 4.87
N ASP A 505 -1.70 -14.10 5.44
CA ASP A 505 -1.21 -14.04 6.82
C ASP A 505 -2.31 -14.47 7.81
N HIS A 506 -3.54 -13.99 7.64
CA HIS A 506 -4.68 -14.42 8.46
C HIS A 506 -4.90 -15.95 8.40
N PHE A 507 -4.85 -16.56 7.21
CA PHE A 507 -5.06 -18.00 7.05
C PHE A 507 -3.86 -18.85 7.44
N SER A 508 -2.63 -18.33 7.38
CA SER A 508 -1.42 -19.04 7.82
C SER A 508 -1.48 -19.40 9.31
N ARG A 509 -2.27 -18.66 10.09
CA ARG A 509 -2.53 -18.83 11.53
C ARG A 509 -3.64 -19.84 11.85
N THR A 510 -4.29 -20.42 10.83
CA THR A 510 -5.31 -21.47 11.01
C THR A 510 -4.69 -22.87 11.02
N THR A 511 -5.44 -23.89 11.44
CA THR A 511 -4.94 -25.28 11.60
C THR A 511 -4.42 -25.92 10.31
N TRP A 512 -4.74 -25.36 9.13
CA TRP A 512 -4.23 -25.79 7.84
C TRP A 512 -3.67 -24.56 7.09
N PRO A 513 -2.36 -24.53 6.76
CA PRO A 513 -1.80 -23.44 5.97
C PRO A 513 -2.34 -23.53 4.55
N LEU A 514 -3.26 -22.61 4.22
CA LEU A 514 -3.77 -22.44 2.86
C LEU A 514 -2.77 -21.62 2.04
N LYS A 515 -2.72 -21.88 0.73
CA LYS A 515 -1.89 -21.19 -0.25
C LYS A 515 -2.75 -20.31 -1.15
N THR A 516 -2.15 -19.33 -1.83
CA THR A 516 -2.92 -18.45 -2.73
C THR A 516 -3.58 -19.23 -3.86
N THR A 517 -2.94 -20.31 -4.29
CA THR A 517 -3.44 -21.26 -5.30
C THR A 517 -4.56 -22.18 -4.81
N ASP A 518 -4.86 -22.23 -3.51
CA ASP A 518 -5.97 -23.02 -2.97
C ASP A 518 -7.32 -22.31 -3.10
N PHE A 519 -7.31 -20.98 -3.24
CA PHE A 519 -8.53 -20.18 -3.32
C PHE A 519 -9.06 -20.03 -4.75
N ASP A 520 -10.38 -19.92 -4.82
CA ASP A 520 -11.07 -19.29 -5.93
C ASP A 520 -11.19 -17.79 -5.64
N TRP A 521 -10.43 -16.98 -6.37
CA TRP A 521 -10.40 -15.54 -6.19
C TRP A 521 -11.57 -14.88 -6.91
N VAL A 522 -12.20 -13.94 -6.22
CA VAL A 522 -13.29 -13.14 -6.76
C VAL A 522 -12.96 -11.67 -6.52
N ILE A 523 -12.95 -10.88 -7.58
CA ILE A 523 -12.80 -9.43 -7.50
C ILE A 523 -14.12 -8.81 -7.93
N THR A 524 -14.67 -7.94 -7.09
CA THR A 524 -15.89 -7.23 -7.42
C THR A 524 -15.59 -6.00 -8.24
N VAL A 525 -16.44 -5.70 -9.22
CA VAL A 525 -16.32 -4.53 -10.09
C VAL A 525 -17.70 -3.89 -10.31
N PRO A 526 -17.79 -2.55 -10.40
CA PRO A 526 -19.04 -1.87 -10.72
C PRO A 526 -19.65 -2.41 -12.01
N ALA A 527 -20.98 -2.55 -12.04
CA ALA A 527 -21.66 -3.09 -13.21
C ALA A 527 -21.58 -2.13 -14.40
N ILE A 528 -21.56 -0.81 -14.12
CA ILE A 528 -21.47 0.26 -15.12
C ILE A 528 -20.09 0.42 -15.74
N TRP A 529 -19.06 -0.26 -15.22
CA TRP A 529 -17.73 -0.18 -15.81
C TRP A 529 -17.70 -0.77 -17.21
N ASP A 530 -16.96 -0.09 -18.07
CA ASP A 530 -16.68 -0.59 -19.39
C ASP A 530 -15.75 -1.83 -19.32
N ALA A 531 -15.67 -2.52 -20.45
CA ALA A 531 -14.88 -3.74 -20.53
C ALA A 531 -13.35 -3.52 -20.37
N PRO A 532 -12.74 -2.39 -20.82
CA PRO A 532 -11.37 -2.03 -20.46
C PRO A 532 -11.12 -1.99 -18.94
N GLY A 533 -11.96 -1.30 -18.17
CA GLY A 533 -11.82 -1.24 -16.70
C GLY A 533 -11.89 -2.61 -16.05
N LYS A 534 -12.84 -3.46 -16.46
CA LYS A 534 -12.98 -4.86 -15.99
C LYS A 534 -11.72 -5.68 -16.32
N ARG A 535 -11.19 -5.54 -17.54
CA ARG A 535 -9.95 -6.22 -17.97
C ARG A 535 -8.73 -5.76 -17.17
N MET A 536 -8.62 -4.47 -16.84
CA MET A 536 -7.52 -3.94 -16.02
C MET A 536 -7.49 -4.56 -14.63
N MET A 537 -8.65 -4.74 -13.99
CA MET A 537 -8.73 -5.41 -12.68
C MET A 537 -8.23 -6.85 -12.73
N ARG A 538 -8.59 -7.59 -13.79
CA ARG A 538 -8.11 -8.97 -13.98
C ARG A 538 -6.59 -9.01 -14.19
N GLU A 539 -6.05 -8.12 -15.02
CA GLU A 539 -4.61 -8.08 -15.26
C GLU A 539 -3.81 -7.64 -14.03
N ALA A 540 -4.33 -6.66 -13.28
CA ALA A 540 -3.76 -6.26 -12.00
C ALA A 540 -3.75 -7.43 -10.99
N ALA A 541 -4.77 -8.28 -10.98
CA ALA A 541 -4.82 -9.48 -10.13
C ALA A 541 -3.75 -10.52 -10.48
N TYR A 542 -3.48 -10.72 -11.78
CA TYR A 542 -2.37 -11.58 -12.21
C TYR A 542 -1.02 -10.98 -11.81
N LEU A 543 -0.81 -9.68 -12.00
CA LEU A 543 0.41 -8.98 -11.57
C LEU A 543 0.60 -9.04 -10.05
N ALA A 544 -0.47 -8.93 -9.27
CA ALA A 544 -0.47 -9.07 -7.82
C ALA A 544 -0.14 -10.50 -7.35
N GLY A 545 -0.15 -11.47 -8.26
CA GLY A 545 0.13 -12.88 -7.99
C GLY A 545 -0.94 -13.52 -7.10
N LEU A 546 -2.23 -13.27 -7.37
CA LEU A 546 -3.33 -13.93 -6.65
C LEU A 546 -3.38 -15.44 -6.94
N LEU A 547 -2.92 -15.86 -8.12
CA LEU A 547 -3.07 -17.26 -8.60
C LEU A 547 -1.73 -18.01 -8.66
N THR A 548 -0.68 -17.47 -8.05
CA THR A 548 0.65 -18.05 -8.08
C THR A 548 1.40 -17.81 -6.77
N GLU A 549 2.14 -18.81 -6.33
CA GLU A 549 3.03 -18.72 -5.15
C GLU A 549 4.31 -17.92 -5.46
N TYR A 550 4.63 -17.72 -6.74
CA TYR A 550 5.84 -17.05 -7.20
C TYR A 550 5.53 -16.04 -8.31
N GLY A 551 6.23 -14.90 -8.33
CA GLY A 551 6.16 -13.95 -9.44
C GLY A 551 5.08 -12.86 -9.34
N SER A 552 4.76 -12.40 -8.13
CA SER A 552 4.00 -11.15 -7.94
C SER A 552 4.88 -9.93 -8.17
N ILE A 553 4.25 -8.79 -8.50
CA ILE A 553 4.89 -7.48 -8.56
C ILE A 553 5.64 -7.19 -7.25
N ASN A 554 6.83 -6.59 -7.37
CA ASN A 554 7.67 -6.25 -6.20
C ASN A 554 8.30 -4.86 -6.27
N LYS A 555 8.19 -4.19 -7.43
CA LYS A 555 8.56 -2.79 -7.65
C LYS A 555 7.71 -2.22 -8.77
N PHE A 556 7.49 -0.91 -8.76
CA PHE A 556 6.91 -0.20 -9.89
C PHE A 556 7.88 -0.18 -11.07
N THR A 557 7.35 -0.35 -12.28
CA THR A 557 8.11 -0.15 -13.51
C THR A 557 8.24 1.36 -13.75
N PRO A 558 9.44 1.89 -14.00
CA PRO A 558 9.60 3.29 -14.36
C PRO A 558 8.74 3.64 -15.57
N VAL A 559 7.88 4.65 -15.43
CA VAL A 559 7.04 5.13 -16.55
C VAL A 559 7.94 5.56 -17.71
N SER A 560 7.79 4.86 -18.83
CA SER A 560 8.59 5.05 -20.04
C SER A 560 7.69 5.11 -21.27
N TYR A 561 8.25 5.44 -22.42
CA TYR A 561 7.52 5.47 -23.71
C TYR A 561 7.15 4.07 -24.24
N ARG A 562 7.44 2.99 -23.51
CA ARG A 562 7.05 1.62 -23.88
C ARG A 562 5.90 1.14 -23.01
N SER A 563 4.95 0.45 -23.64
CA SER A 563 3.84 -0.14 -22.92
C SER A 563 4.27 -1.29 -22.02
N LEU A 564 3.53 -1.48 -20.91
CA LEU A 564 3.76 -2.59 -20.01
C LEU A 564 3.58 -3.94 -20.72
N PRO A 565 4.41 -4.96 -20.41
CA PRO A 565 4.22 -6.29 -20.95
C PRO A 565 2.90 -6.89 -20.44
N LEU A 566 2.26 -7.72 -21.27
CA LEU A 566 1.08 -8.46 -20.82
C LEU A 566 1.45 -9.41 -19.67
N PRO A 567 0.68 -9.42 -18.56
CA PRO A 567 0.90 -10.40 -17.50
C PRO A 567 0.55 -11.79 -17.99
N ASN A 568 1.25 -12.79 -17.44
CA ASN A 568 0.92 -14.19 -17.70
C ASN A 568 -0.41 -14.53 -17.03
N GLU A 569 -1.42 -14.91 -17.81
CA GLU A 569 -2.68 -15.41 -17.28
C GLU A 569 -2.50 -16.83 -16.74
N VAL A 570 -2.54 -16.99 -15.42
CA VAL A 570 -2.35 -18.26 -14.74
C VAL A 570 -3.68 -18.75 -14.20
N ASN A 571 -4.14 -19.92 -14.65
CA ASN A 571 -5.37 -20.58 -14.18
C ASN A 571 -6.61 -19.64 -14.15
N PRO A 572 -7.05 -19.15 -15.33
CA PRO A 572 -8.12 -18.15 -15.42
C PRO A 572 -9.45 -18.60 -14.78
N ASP A 573 -9.71 -19.90 -14.71
CA ASP A 573 -10.92 -20.48 -14.11
C ASP A 573 -11.02 -20.27 -12.60
N LYS A 574 -9.90 -19.97 -11.93
CA LYS A 574 -9.82 -19.67 -10.48
C LYS A 574 -9.90 -18.18 -10.15
N LEU A 575 -9.99 -17.30 -11.14
CA LEU A 575 -10.19 -15.86 -10.93
C LEU A 575 -11.44 -15.40 -11.66
N SER A 576 -12.42 -14.95 -10.89
CA SER A 576 -13.68 -14.44 -11.42
C SER A 576 -13.85 -12.96 -11.09
N LEU A 577 -14.42 -12.21 -12.03
CA LEU A 577 -14.95 -10.88 -11.72
C LEU A 577 -16.44 -11.03 -11.39
N ALA A 578 -16.89 -10.39 -10.31
CA ALA A 578 -18.30 -10.37 -9.93
C ALA A 578 -18.84 -8.95 -10.03
N LEU A 579 -20.05 -8.76 -10.58
CA LEU A 579 -20.66 -7.44 -10.60
C LEU A 579 -21.19 -7.09 -9.21
N GLU A 580 -20.87 -5.88 -8.76
CA GLU A 580 -21.22 -5.40 -7.42
C GLU A 580 -22.71 -5.48 -7.09
N PRO A 581 -23.64 -4.92 -7.89
CA PRO A 581 -25.05 -4.93 -7.52
C PRO A 581 -25.70 -6.32 -7.65
N GLU A 582 -25.14 -7.22 -8.47
CA GLU A 582 -25.56 -8.64 -8.53
C GLU A 582 -25.09 -9.43 -7.32
N SER A 583 -23.87 -9.16 -6.87
CA SER A 583 -23.32 -9.74 -5.65
C SER A 583 -24.17 -9.29 -4.46
N ALA A 584 -24.45 -7.98 -4.37
CA ALA A 584 -25.27 -7.45 -3.30
C ALA A 584 -26.73 -7.94 -3.36
N ALA A 585 -27.29 -8.20 -4.56
CA ALA A 585 -28.59 -8.87 -4.71
C ALA A 585 -28.62 -10.23 -4.01
N LEU A 586 -27.60 -11.06 -4.27
CA LEU A 586 -27.50 -12.41 -3.68
C LEU A 586 -27.43 -12.36 -2.16
N TYR A 587 -26.57 -11.48 -1.62
CA TYR A 587 -26.46 -11.29 -0.18
C TYR A 587 -27.77 -10.79 0.44
N SER A 588 -28.41 -9.82 -0.19
CA SER A 588 -29.65 -9.23 0.33
C SER A 588 -30.79 -10.25 0.36
N GLN A 589 -30.93 -11.05 -0.70
CA GLN A 589 -31.90 -12.13 -0.75
C GLN A 589 -31.65 -13.22 0.28
N GLU A 590 -30.40 -13.64 0.48
CA GLU A 590 -30.04 -14.64 1.48
C GLU A 590 -30.36 -14.14 2.89
N THR A 591 -29.93 -12.92 3.21
CA THR A 591 -30.10 -12.37 4.57
C THR A 591 -31.56 -12.07 4.91
N VAL A 592 -32.36 -11.62 3.93
CA VAL A 592 -33.81 -11.47 4.11
C VAL A 592 -34.49 -12.82 4.26
N GLY A 593 -34.07 -13.83 3.47
CA GLY A 593 -34.54 -15.21 3.62
C GLY A 593 -34.32 -15.77 5.02
N ASP A 594 -33.07 -15.69 5.52
CA ASP A 594 -32.69 -16.19 6.85
C ASP A 594 -33.46 -15.49 7.98
N GLN A 595 -33.72 -14.19 7.85
CA GLN A 595 -34.53 -13.44 8.82
C GLN A 595 -35.97 -13.97 8.87
N ILE A 596 -36.55 -14.29 7.71
CA ILE A 596 -37.90 -14.85 7.63
C ILE A 596 -37.95 -16.27 8.22
N GLU A 597 -36.93 -17.10 7.97
CA GLU A 597 -36.86 -18.48 8.50
C GLU A 597 -36.66 -18.51 10.03
N SER A 598 -35.81 -17.63 10.55
CA SER A 598 -35.43 -17.61 11.97
C SER A 598 -36.54 -17.08 12.88
N ASP A 599 -37.32 -16.09 12.44
CA ASP A 599 -38.50 -15.60 13.15
C ASP A 599 -39.59 -15.10 12.17
N PRO A 600 -40.52 -15.98 11.77
CA PRO A 600 -41.60 -15.64 10.85
C PRO A 600 -42.51 -14.50 11.37
N ALA A 601 -42.57 -14.28 12.68
CA ALA A 601 -43.38 -13.22 13.28
C ALA A 601 -42.70 -11.84 13.24
N THR A 602 -41.38 -11.79 13.01
CA THR A 602 -40.63 -10.54 12.74
C THR A 602 -40.58 -10.17 11.25
N SER A 603 -41.15 -11.00 10.37
CA SER A 603 -41.16 -10.74 8.92
C SER A 603 -42.02 -9.52 8.57
N ILE A 604 -41.37 -8.38 8.35
CA ILE A 604 -42.04 -7.14 7.92
C ILE A 604 -42.40 -7.25 6.42
N ILE A 605 -41.66 -8.04 5.63
CA ILE A 605 -41.77 -8.15 4.17
C ILE A 605 -41.45 -9.60 3.75
N PRO A 606 -42.27 -10.28 2.92
CA PRO A 606 -41.94 -11.59 2.35
C PRO A 606 -40.74 -11.51 1.40
N ARG A 607 -40.02 -12.62 1.17
CA ARG A 607 -38.89 -12.66 0.24
C ARG A 607 -39.35 -12.15 -1.15
N PRO A 608 -38.77 -11.05 -1.66
CA PRO A 608 -39.27 -10.43 -2.88
C PRO A 608 -38.77 -11.21 -4.11
N SER A 609 -39.69 -11.58 -4.99
CA SER A 609 -39.40 -12.20 -6.29
C SER A 609 -38.86 -11.20 -7.31
N ASP A 610 -39.18 -9.92 -7.15
CA ASP A 610 -38.81 -8.83 -8.04
C ASP A 610 -38.30 -7.67 -7.19
N TYR A 611 -37.08 -7.23 -7.47
CA TYR A 611 -36.42 -6.23 -6.63
C TYR A 611 -35.34 -5.48 -7.39
N MET A 612 -35.06 -4.26 -6.94
CA MET A 612 -33.98 -3.44 -7.46
C MET A 612 -32.91 -3.25 -6.40
N VAL A 613 -31.65 -3.49 -6.75
CA VAL A 613 -30.51 -3.18 -5.92
C VAL A 613 -29.99 -1.81 -6.30
N ILE A 614 -29.83 -0.94 -5.30
CA ILE A 614 -29.21 0.37 -5.37
C ILE A 614 -27.93 0.26 -4.55
N ASP A 615 -26.83 -0.08 -5.21
CA ASP A 615 -25.53 -0.11 -4.57
C ASP A 615 -24.96 1.30 -4.55
N ALA A 616 -24.90 1.91 -3.37
CA ALA A 616 -24.35 3.23 -3.15
C ALA A 616 -23.06 3.11 -2.35
N GLY A 617 -21.94 3.10 -3.09
CA GLY A 617 -20.60 2.96 -2.57
C GLY A 617 -19.90 4.28 -2.25
N GLY A 618 -18.58 4.21 -2.10
CA GLY A 618 -17.74 5.38 -1.90
C GLY A 618 -17.66 6.26 -3.14
N GLY A 619 -17.43 5.68 -4.32
CA GLY A 619 -17.20 6.44 -5.56
C GLY A 619 -18.34 6.39 -6.58
N THR A 620 -19.08 5.29 -6.66
CA THR A 620 -20.14 5.10 -7.66
C THR A 620 -21.46 4.71 -7.02
N ILE A 621 -22.52 4.86 -7.80
CA ILE A 621 -23.75 4.11 -7.58
C ILE A 621 -24.02 3.20 -8.76
N ASP A 622 -24.47 2.00 -8.46
CA ASP A 622 -24.75 0.93 -9.42
C ASP A 622 -26.13 0.35 -9.14
N ILE A 623 -26.99 0.36 -10.15
CA ILE A 623 -28.40 0.02 -10.04
C ILE A 623 -28.77 -1.06 -11.04
N THR A 624 -29.26 -2.19 -10.52
CA THR A 624 -29.79 -3.30 -11.31
C THR A 624 -31.09 -3.82 -10.72
N ALA A 625 -31.98 -4.26 -11.58
CA ALA A 625 -33.27 -4.86 -11.27
C ALA A 625 -33.21 -6.35 -11.60
N HIS A 626 -33.79 -7.13 -10.69
CA HIS A 626 -33.65 -8.57 -10.63
C HIS A 626 -35.03 -9.20 -10.52
N ILE A 627 -35.18 -10.32 -11.20
CA ILE A 627 -36.28 -11.26 -10.99
C ILE A 627 -35.68 -12.57 -10.51
N GLU A 628 -36.08 -13.01 -9.32
CA GLU A 628 -35.79 -14.32 -8.78
C GLU A 628 -36.98 -15.26 -9.03
N ALA A 629 -36.74 -16.30 -9.83
CA ALA A 629 -37.69 -17.38 -10.10
C ALA A 629 -37.00 -18.74 -9.92
N ASP A 630 -37.63 -19.65 -9.17
CA ASP A 630 -37.10 -20.99 -8.88
C ASP A 630 -35.65 -20.99 -8.35
N GLY A 631 -35.31 -19.97 -7.54
CA GLY A 631 -33.98 -19.80 -6.94
C GLY A 631 -32.90 -19.30 -7.91
N SER A 632 -33.27 -18.91 -9.13
CA SER A 632 -32.40 -18.34 -10.15
C SER A 632 -32.73 -16.86 -10.39
N ILE A 633 -31.71 -16.05 -10.68
CA ILE A 633 -31.81 -14.60 -10.86
C ILE A 633 -31.63 -14.24 -12.34
N VAL A 634 -32.52 -13.40 -12.85
CA VAL A 634 -32.42 -12.72 -14.14
C VAL A 634 -32.25 -11.22 -13.91
N VAL A 635 -31.25 -10.62 -14.55
CA VAL A 635 -31.00 -9.17 -14.50
C VAL A 635 -31.75 -8.51 -15.67
N GLU A 636 -32.83 -7.81 -15.35
CA GLU A 636 -33.85 -7.37 -16.31
C GLU A 636 -33.53 -6.07 -17.04
N ASN A 637 -32.73 -5.19 -16.44
CA ASN A 637 -32.31 -3.93 -17.04
C ASN A 637 -30.82 -3.97 -17.41
N ILE A 638 -30.45 -3.11 -18.36
CA ILE A 638 -29.04 -2.74 -18.54
C ILE A 638 -28.61 -2.01 -17.25
N PRO A 639 -27.48 -2.37 -16.63
CA PRO A 639 -26.99 -1.68 -15.45
C PRO A 639 -26.92 -0.17 -15.65
N THR A 640 -27.44 0.56 -14.68
CA THR A 640 -27.45 2.04 -14.67
C THR A 640 -26.73 2.55 -13.45
N GLY A 641 -26.15 3.74 -13.54
CA GLY A 641 -25.38 4.29 -12.44
C GLY A 641 -24.68 5.57 -12.81
N ASN A 642 -23.92 6.12 -11.86
CA ASN A 642 -23.12 7.33 -12.02
C ASN A 642 -22.08 7.45 -10.90
N ALA A 643 -21.31 8.54 -10.89
CA ALA A 643 -20.26 8.80 -9.91
C ALA A 643 -20.75 9.48 -8.61
N TRP A 644 -22.04 9.37 -8.26
CA TRP A 644 -22.60 10.01 -7.06
C TRP A 644 -22.44 9.16 -5.79
N GLY A 645 -21.20 8.83 -5.43
CA GLY A 645 -20.85 8.15 -4.18
C GLY A 645 -20.57 9.09 -2.99
N GLY A 646 -20.23 8.50 -1.84
CA GLY A 646 -19.87 9.23 -0.62
C GLY A 646 -18.65 10.17 -0.73
N THR A 647 -17.75 9.97 -1.70
CA THR A 647 -16.60 10.85 -1.97
C THR A 647 -16.99 12.20 -2.56
N GLN A 648 -18.16 12.28 -3.22
CA GLN A 648 -18.66 13.56 -3.76
C GLN A 648 -18.97 14.57 -2.66
N ILE A 649 -19.26 14.10 -1.45
CA ILE A 649 -19.44 14.96 -0.28
C ILE A 649 -18.10 15.59 0.13
N ASN A 650 -17.01 14.82 0.09
CA ASN A 650 -15.66 15.33 0.34
C ASN A 650 -15.26 16.36 -0.72
N GLU A 651 -15.56 16.10 -2.00
CA GLU A 651 -15.30 17.06 -3.08
C GLU A 651 -16.12 18.34 -2.91
N ALA A 652 -17.40 18.23 -2.55
CA ALA A 652 -18.25 19.38 -2.27
C ALA A 652 -17.69 20.24 -1.13
N PHE A 653 -17.22 19.60 -0.04
CA PHE A 653 -16.56 20.31 1.04
C PHE A 653 -15.23 20.94 0.59
N SER A 654 -14.41 20.24 -0.21
CA SER A 654 -13.19 20.80 -0.80
C SER A 654 -13.47 22.08 -1.55
N LYS A 655 -14.47 22.09 -2.45
CA LYS A 655 -14.83 23.27 -3.23
C LYS A 655 -15.33 24.43 -2.36
N ILE A 656 -16.07 24.14 -1.29
CA ILE A 656 -16.48 25.15 -0.31
C ILE A 656 -15.25 25.76 0.36
N LEU A 657 -14.33 24.93 0.87
CA LEU A 657 -13.15 25.39 1.59
C LEU A 657 -12.15 26.12 0.67
N GLU A 658 -11.90 25.63 -0.54
CA GLU A 658 -11.12 26.31 -1.59
C GLU A 658 -11.69 27.71 -1.88
N GLY A 659 -13.03 27.83 -1.96
CA GLY A 659 -13.73 29.08 -2.17
C GLY A 659 -13.62 30.05 -0.98
N ILE A 660 -13.71 29.54 0.25
CA ILE A 660 -13.51 30.34 1.47
C ILE A 660 -12.05 30.81 1.57
N ALA A 661 -11.09 29.91 1.31
CA ALA A 661 -9.66 30.18 1.36
C ALA A 661 -9.17 31.05 0.18
N ASN A 662 -9.99 31.16 -0.88
CA ASN A 662 -9.65 31.80 -2.16
C ASN A 662 -8.34 31.25 -2.75
N ASP A 663 -8.23 29.92 -2.72
CA ASP A 663 -7.06 29.17 -3.16
C ASP A 663 -7.49 27.85 -3.82
N PRO A 664 -7.80 27.88 -5.13
CA PRO A 664 -8.19 26.68 -5.89
C PRO A 664 -7.11 25.60 -5.79
N GLY A 665 -7.53 24.36 -5.51
CA GLY A 665 -6.62 23.23 -5.29
C GLY A 665 -5.60 23.42 -4.15
N PHE A 666 -5.78 24.45 -3.32
CA PHE A 666 -4.81 24.89 -2.30
C PHE A 666 -3.40 25.11 -2.87
N GLU A 667 -3.28 25.48 -4.15
CA GLU A 667 -1.99 25.59 -4.84
C GLU A 667 -1.06 26.59 -4.17
N LYS A 668 -1.58 27.75 -3.72
CA LYS A 668 -0.76 28.76 -3.05
C LYS A 668 -0.30 28.26 -1.69
N PHE A 669 -1.19 27.60 -0.94
CA PHE A 669 -0.83 27.00 0.34
C PHE A 669 0.23 25.93 0.16
N LEU A 670 0.05 24.99 -0.77
CA LEU A 670 1.02 23.96 -1.09
C LEU A 670 2.38 24.51 -1.55
N ALA A 671 2.39 25.68 -2.21
CA ALA A 671 3.61 26.36 -2.63
C ALA A 671 4.27 27.24 -1.53
N SER A 672 3.57 27.50 -0.41
CA SER A 672 4.01 28.48 0.59
C SER A 672 5.00 27.95 1.64
N GLY A 673 5.35 26.67 1.59
CA GLY A 673 6.21 26.02 2.56
C GLY A 673 6.61 24.60 2.16
N ASP A 674 6.77 23.72 3.14
CA ASP A 674 6.97 22.30 2.89
C ASP A 674 5.67 21.69 2.33
N ARG A 675 5.74 21.27 1.06
CA ARG A 675 4.60 20.68 0.34
C ARG A 675 4.05 19.46 1.06
N SER A 676 4.90 18.63 1.67
CA SER A 676 4.50 17.40 2.37
C SER A 676 3.72 17.73 3.63
N GLN A 677 4.19 18.71 4.42
CA GLN A 677 3.50 19.15 5.63
C GLN A 677 2.17 19.87 5.30
N ASN A 678 2.17 20.76 4.31
CA ASN A 678 0.95 21.45 3.88
C ASN A 678 -0.07 20.47 3.28
N MET A 679 0.40 19.43 2.57
CA MET A 679 -0.47 18.35 2.12
C MET A 679 -1.00 17.51 3.29
N ALA A 680 -0.19 17.22 4.31
CA ALA A 680 -0.65 16.53 5.51
C ALA A 680 -1.76 17.31 6.23
N ASP A 681 -1.69 18.65 6.28
CA ASP A 681 -2.78 19.48 6.81
C ASP A 681 -4.05 19.35 5.98
N ILE A 682 -3.93 19.41 4.65
CA ILE A 682 -5.05 19.22 3.72
C ILE A 682 -5.66 17.83 3.92
N ILE A 683 -4.85 16.77 3.97
CA ILE A 683 -5.30 15.40 4.20
C ILE A 683 -6.02 15.29 5.54
N LYS A 684 -5.46 15.86 6.60
CA LYS A 684 -6.09 15.91 7.92
C LYS A 684 -7.46 16.59 7.87
N ILE A 685 -7.59 17.73 7.20
CA ILE A 685 -8.87 18.44 7.06
C ILE A 685 -9.91 17.54 6.38
N PHE A 686 -9.59 16.94 5.23
CA PHE A 686 -10.57 16.26 4.37
C PHE A 686 -10.85 14.80 4.71
N TYR A 687 -9.81 14.06 5.11
CA TYR A 687 -9.87 12.60 5.28
C TYR A 687 -9.81 12.15 6.75
N THR A 688 -9.54 13.08 7.68
CA THR A 688 -9.59 12.80 9.12
C THR A 688 -10.72 13.58 9.80
N GLU A 689 -10.62 14.90 9.86
CA GLU A 689 -11.55 15.78 10.59
C GLU A 689 -12.94 15.76 9.93
N PHE A 690 -13.01 16.09 8.64
CA PHE A 690 -14.27 16.12 7.91
C PHE A 690 -14.91 14.73 7.78
N GLU A 691 -14.12 13.70 7.50
CA GLU A 691 -14.66 12.34 7.31
C GLU A 691 -15.33 11.82 8.59
N SER A 692 -14.73 12.09 9.75
CA SER A 692 -15.29 11.72 11.05
C SER A 692 -16.63 12.40 11.30
N GLU A 693 -16.71 13.71 11.08
CA GLU A 693 -17.95 14.49 11.25
C GLU A 693 -19.03 14.11 10.23
N LYS A 694 -18.64 13.85 8.98
CA LYS A 694 -19.53 13.36 7.91
C LYS A 694 -20.19 12.04 8.31
N LEU A 695 -19.44 11.12 8.92
CA LEU A 695 -19.97 9.85 9.41
C LEU A 695 -20.92 10.04 10.60
N LEU A 696 -20.61 10.92 11.53
CA LEU A 696 -21.49 11.26 12.66
C LEU A 696 -22.81 11.87 12.16
N PHE A 697 -22.75 12.80 11.21
CA PHE A 697 -23.93 13.39 10.60
C PHE A 697 -24.77 12.34 9.86
N GLY A 698 -24.11 11.48 9.07
CA GLY A 698 -24.77 10.38 8.36
C GLY A 698 -25.49 9.37 9.26
N LYS A 699 -25.00 9.19 10.50
CA LYS A 699 -25.65 8.39 11.55
C LYS A 699 -26.76 9.13 12.31
N GLU A 700 -27.02 10.39 11.97
CA GLU A 700 -27.89 11.34 12.69
C GLU A 700 -27.45 11.52 14.17
N GLN A 701 -26.14 11.53 14.44
CA GLN A 701 -25.57 11.75 15.78
C GLN A 701 -25.16 13.20 16.03
N THR A 702 -25.00 13.99 14.97
CA THR A 702 -24.81 15.44 15.00
C THR A 702 -25.70 16.10 13.95
N GLU A 703 -26.05 17.36 14.17
CA GLU A 703 -26.82 18.19 13.23
C GLU A 703 -25.94 19.20 12.49
N GLU A 704 -24.73 19.46 12.97
CA GLU A 704 -23.75 20.35 12.36
C GLU A 704 -22.40 19.63 12.23
N ILE A 705 -21.56 20.09 11.31
CA ILE A 705 -20.21 19.56 11.10
C ILE A 705 -19.19 20.54 11.69
N ARG A 706 -18.28 20.05 12.52
CA ARG A 706 -17.26 20.86 13.21
C ARG A 706 -15.85 20.38 12.88
N ILE A 707 -15.09 21.20 12.16
CA ILE A 707 -13.80 20.78 11.59
C ILE A 707 -12.69 21.61 12.22
N SER A 708 -11.73 20.94 12.85
CA SER A 708 -10.51 21.61 13.33
C SER A 708 -9.59 21.92 12.15
N LEU A 709 -9.28 23.20 11.94
CA LEU A 709 -8.35 23.62 10.90
C LEU A 709 -6.93 23.70 11.48
N PRO A 710 -5.94 23.01 10.86
CA PRO A 710 -4.55 23.11 11.30
C PRO A 710 -4.03 24.54 11.32
N SER A 711 -3.27 24.92 12.35
CA SER A 711 -2.83 26.30 12.57
C SER A 711 -1.98 26.86 11.40
N ARG A 712 -1.26 26.01 10.65
CA ARG A 712 -0.52 26.44 9.45
C ARG A 712 -1.47 26.87 8.33
N PHE A 713 -2.52 26.09 8.08
CA PHE A 713 -3.57 26.40 7.11
C PHE A 713 -4.28 27.70 7.48
N VAL A 714 -4.68 27.83 8.76
CA VAL A 714 -5.31 29.04 9.28
C VAL A 714 -4.40 30.25 9.09
N ARG A 715 -3.14 30.17 9.55
CA ARG A 715 -2.21 31.31 9.48
C ARG A 715 -1.95 31.77 8.06
N PHE A 716 -1.90 30.84 7.11
CA PHE A 716 -1.70 31.18 5.70
C PHE A 716 -2.95 31.85 5.09
N HIS A 717 -4.14 31.36 5.44
CA HIS A 717 -5.40 31.85 4.86
C HIS A 717 -6.18 32.86 5.72
N ASP A 718 -5.69 33.26 6.90
CA ASP A 718 -6.44 34.02 7.93
C ASP A 718 -7.34 35.14 7.37
N LYS A 719 -6.76 36.05 6.57
CA LYS A 719 -7.52 37.15 5.94
C LYS A 719 -8.60 36.65 4.98
N ASN A 720 -8.30 35.62 4.20
CA ASN A 720 -9.24 35.04 3.24
C ASN A 720 -10.33 34.25 3.96
N LEU A 721 -9.99 33.46 4.99
CA LEU A 721 -10.96 32.73 5.82
C LEU A 721 -11.99 33.71 6.41
N GLN A 722 -11.53 34.75 7.11
CA GLN A 722 -12.44 35.75 7.71
C GLN A 722 -13.32 36.46 6.66
N ALA A 723 -12.76 36.78 5.49
CA ALA A 723 -13.50 37.46 4.43
C ALA A 723 -14.45 36.52 3.67
N GLY A 724 -14.09 35.24 3.52
CA GLY A 724 -14.86 34.21 2.84
C GLY A 724 -16.04 33.73 3.67
N ILE A 725 -15.81 33.49 4.96
CA ILE A 725 -16.86 33.10 5.93
C ILE A 725 -17.92 34.19 6.07
N LYS A 726 -17.53 35.47 6.19
CA LYS A 726 -18.50 36.60 6.23
C LYS A 726 -19.43 36.69 5.01
N LYS A 727 -19.09 36.05 3.89
CA LYS A 727 -19.88 36.04 2.66
C LYS A 727 -20.80 34.83 2.55
N ARG A 728 -20.67 33.84 3.43
CA ARG A 728 -21.47 32.61 3.42
C ARG A 728 -22.35 32.54 4.65
N SER A 729 -23.65 32.38 4.45
CA SER A 729 -24.58 32.12 5.56
C SER A 729 -24.52 30.64 5.93
N GLY A 730 -24.57 30.33 7.23
CA GLY A 730 -24.57 28.95 7.72
C GLY A 730 -23.19 28.28 7.79
N ILE A 731 -22.11 29.05 7.60
CA ILE A 731 -20.75 28.63 7.92
C ILE A 731 -20.13 29.69 8.81
N ASP A 732 -19.63 29.28 9.97
CA ASP A 732 -18.98 30.14 10.94
C ASP A 732 -17.57 29.62 11.27
N TYR A 733 -16.74 30.48 11.85
CA TYR A 733 -15.37 30.13 12.23
C TYR A 733 -14.96 30.89 13.49
N GLU A 734 -14.57 30.12 14.51
CA GLU A 734 -14.13 30.62 15.81
C GLU A 734 -13.13 29.61 16.41
N ASP A 735 -12.06 30.11 17.04
CA ASP A 735 -11.04 29.29 17.72
C ASP A 735 -10.46 28.14 16.87
N ASP A 736 -10.04 28.45 15.64
CA ASP A 736 -9.51 27.46 14.67
C ASP A 736 -10.50 26.36 14.25
N MET A 737 -11.77 26.45 14.66
CA MET A 737 -12.83 25.52 14.29
C MET A 737 -13.76 26.12 13.23
N LEU A 738 -13.99 25.36 12.16
CA LEU A 738 -14.99 25.66 11.14
C LEU A 738 -16.30 24.95 11.49
N TYR A 739 -17.39 25.71 11.60
CA TYR A 739 -18.73 25.21 11.89
C TYR A 739 -19.58 25.29 10.63
N ILE A 740 -20.21 24.18 10.25
CA ILE A 740 -21.08 24.09 9.08
C ILE A 740 -22.48 23.69 9.56
N SER A 741 -23.43 24.61 9.43
CA SER A 741 -24.82 24.43 9.83
C SER A 741 -25.51 23.29 9.08
N LYS A 742 -26.54 22.72 9.71
CA LYS A 742 -27.37 21.66 9.14
C LYS A 742 -27.86 22.01 7.74
N GLU A 743 -28.32 23.25 7.53
CA GLU A 743 -28.86 23.70 6.25
C GLU A 743 -27.82 23.55 5.13
N VAL A 744 -26.58 23.99 5.37
CA VAL A 744 -25.47 23.88 4.40
C VAL A 744 -25.06 22.42 4.21
N VAL A 745 -25.01 21.62 5.28
CA VAL A 745 -24.73 20.18 5.17
C VAL A 745 -25.78 19.48 4.31
N GLU A 746 -27.06 19.77 4.52
CA GLU A 746 -28.15 19.15 3.76
C GLU A 746 -28.20 19.63 2.30
N SER A 747 -28.00 20.92 2.03
CA SER A 747 -28.20 21.50 0.69
C SER A 747 -26.95 21.49 -0.20
N GLU A 748 -25.77 21.78 0.36
CA GLU A 748 -24.53 21.96 -0.41
C GLU A 748 -23.59 20.75 -0.33
N LEU A 749 -23.55 20.04 0.80
CA LEU A 749 -22.68 18.87 0.96
C LEU A 749 -23.36 17.57 0.51
N PHE A 750 -24.42 17.15 1.19
CA PHE A 750 -25.14 15.92 0.84
C PHE A 750 -26.11 16.11 -0.34
N GLY A 751 -26.65 17.31 -0.53
CA GLY A 751 -27.68 17.62 -1.52
C GLY A 751 -27.35 17.17 -2.94
N PRO A 752 -26.18 17.55 -3.52
CA PRO A 752 -25.80 17.14 -4.87
C PRO A 752 -25.76 15.63 -5.06
N ALA A 753 -25.08 14.91 -4.15
CA ALA A 753 -24.98 13.46 -4.20
C ALA A 753 -26.35 12.77 -4.05
N LEU A 754 -27.17 13.23 -3.10
CA LEU A 754 -28.52 12.69 -2.90
C LEU A 754 -29.41 12.90 -4.13
N ASN A 755 -29.37 14.08 -4.74
CA ASN A 755 -30.14 14.35 -5.96
C ASN A 755 -29.69 13.43 -7.09
N GLY A 756 -28.38 13.26 -7.27
CA GLY A 756 -27.82 12.33 -8.26
C GLY A 756 -28.26 10.87 -8.05
N ILE A 757 -28.29 10.41 -6.79
CA ILE A 757 -28.79 9.07 -6.43
C ILE A 757 -30.28 8.95 -6.74
N ILE A 758 -31.08 9.92 -6.29
CA ILE A 758 -32.53 9.91 -6.42
C ILE A 758 -32.93 9.97 -7.90
N GLU A 759 -32.34 10.88 -8.68
CA GLU A 759 -32.63 11.02 -10.11
C GLU A 759 -32.32 9.73 -10.87
N CYS A 760 -31.13 9.16 -10.63
CA CYS A 760 -30.73 7.91 -11.27
C CYS A 760 -31.64 6.75 -10.87
N THR A 761 -31.98 6.64 -9.58
CA THR A 761 -32.91 5.62 -9.07
C THR A 761 -34.29 5.76 -9.71
N LEU A 762 -34.86 6.97 -9.73
CA LEU A 762 -36.18 7.20 -10.32
C LEU A 762 -36.17 6.99 -11.84
N GLN A 763 -35.06 7.27 -12.52
CA GLN A 763 -34.90 6.98 -13.94
C GLN A 763 -34.81 5.47 -14.19
N ALA A 764 -34.07 4.73 -13.36
CA ALA A 764 -33.99 3.27 -13.43
C ALA A 764 -35.35 2.62 -13.21
N ILE A 765 -36.14 3.12 -12.24
CA ILE A 765 -37.52 2.69 -12.00
C ILE A 765 -38.39 2.93 -13.24
N LYS A 766 -38.33 4.14 -13.83
CA LYS A 766 -39.14 4.50 -15.01
C LYS A 766 -38.78 3.71 -16.26
N SER A 767 -37.51 3.36 -16.40
CA SER A 767 -36.99 2.64 -17.58
C SER A 767 -37.25 1.14 -17.50
N ASN A 768 -37.76 0.65 -16.36
CA ASN A 768 -38.08 -0.76 -16.17
C ASN A 768 -39.56 -0.98 -16.46
N ASP A 769 -39.87 -1.97 -17.31
CA ASP A 769 -41.25 -2.31 -17.68
C ASP A 769 -41.96 -3.14 -16.59
N ASN A 770 -41.24 -3.58 -15.55
CA ASN A 770 -41.76 -4.43 -14.48
C ASN A 770 -42.36 -3.64 -13.31
N ASP A 771 -43.36 -4.26 -12.66
CA ASP A 771 -44.10 -3.69 -11.52
C ASP A 771 -43.32 -3.77 -10.19
N LEU A 772 -42.04 -3.37 -10.20
CA LEU A 772 -41.13 -3.44 -9.07
C LEU A 772 -41.67 -2.73 -7.83
N SER A 773 -41.65 -3.42 -6.69
CA SER A 773 -42.13 -2.87 -5.41
C SER A 773 -41.08 -2.90 -4.29
N THR A 774 -39.96 -3.60 -4.47
CA THR A 774 -38.92 -3.75 -3.44
C THR A 774 -37.56 -3.24 -3.90
N PHE A 775 -36.89 -2.49 -3.03
CA PHE A 775 -35.61 -1.84 -3.29
C PHE A 775 -34.63 -2.19 -2.17
N TYR A 776 -33.48 -2.76 -2.51
CA TYR A 776 -32.36 -2.94 -1.59
C TYR A 776 -31.41 -1.76 -1.73
N LEU A 777 -31.13 -1.07 -0.63
CA LEU A 777 -30.12 -0.02 -0.56
C LEU A 777 -28.89 -0.56 0.17
N VAL A 778 -27.79 -0.71 -0.57
CA VAL A 778 -26.58 -1.40 -0.14
C VAL A 778 -25.34 -0.52 -0.32
N GLY A 779 -24.18 -1.00 0.13
CA GLY A 779 -22.93 -0.23 0.13
C GLY A 779 -22.76 0.63 1.38
N GLY A 780 -21.54 1.09 1.63
CA GLY A 780 -21.22 1.90 2.82
C GLY A 780 -21.99 3.21 2.87
N PHE A 781 -22.24 3.84 1.71
CA PHE A 781 -23.02 5.07 1.61
C PHE A 781 -24.54 4.79 1.59
N GLY A 782 -24.99 3.69 0.96
CA GLY A 782 -26.39 3.26 1.04
C GLY A 782 -26.82 2.87 2.46
N GLY A 783 -25.92 2.31 3.26
CA GLY A 783 -26.12 2.03 4.68
C GLY A 783 -26.19 3.28 5.58
N CYS A 784 -25.88 4.47 5.04
CA CYS A 784 -25.98 5.72 5.78
C CYS A 784 -27.45 6.03 6.12
N LYS A 785 -27.73 6.23 7.42
CA LYS A 785 -29.10 6.43 7.92
C LYS A 785 -29.76 7.66 7.29
N TYR A 786 -29.01 8.75 7.15
CA TYR A 786 -29.49 9.98 6.52
C TYR A 786 -29.81 9.77 5.02
N VAL A 787 -28.93 9.07 4.29
CA VAL A 787 -29.13 8.76 2.86
C VAL A 787 -30.35 7.88 2.68
N HIS A 788 -30.45 6.78 3.43
CA HIS A 788 -31.59 5.87 3.41
C HIS A 788 -32.91 6.62 3.59
N LYS A 789 -33.00 7.50 4.61
CA LYS A 789 -34.22 8.28 4.88
C LYS A 789 -34.63 9.17 3.69
N LYS A 790 -33.68 9.85 3.06
CA LYS A 790 -33.96 10.78 1.94
C LYS A 790 -34.30 10.01 0.65
N VAL A 791 -33.55 8.95 0.34
CA VAL A 791 -33.82 8.08 -0.82
C VAL A 791 -35.17 7.38 -0.67
N LYS A 792 -35.45 6.79 0.51
CA LYS A 792 -36.74 6.17 0.81
C LYS A 792 -37.90 7.15 0.64
N ALA A 793 -37.79 8.35 1.18
CA ALA A 793 -38.84 9.37 1.04
C ALA A 793 -39.10 9.75 -0.43
N ALA A 794 -38.06 9.80 -1.26
CA ALA A 794 -38.21 10.09 -2.69
C ALA A 794 -38.88 8.95 -3.46
N ILE A 795 -38.50 7.70 -3.18
CA ILE A 795 -39.13 6.51 -3.78
C ILE A 795 -40.59 6.42 -3.33
N ASP A 796 -40.85 6.51 -2.02
CA ASP A 796 -42.21 6.49 -1.45
C ASP A 796 -43.09 7.55 -2.12
N LYS A 797 -42.60 8.79 -2.28
CA LYS A 797 -43.35 9.87 -2.93
C LYS A 797 -43.71 9.53 -4.38
N SER A 798 -42.79 8.92 -5.13
CA SER A 798 -43.01 8.48 -6.51
C SER A 798 -44.12 7.42 -6.59
N PHE A 799 -44.11 6.45 -5.67
CA PHE A 799 -45.10 5.35 -5.63
C PHE A 799 -46.47 5.80 -5.10
N HIS A 800 -46.52 6.63 -4.06
CA HIS A 800 -47.78 7.20 -3.55
C HIS A 800 -48.48 8.04 -4.61
N GLY A 801 -47.73 8.77 -5.44
CA GLY A 801 -48.28 9.51 -6.60
C GLY A 801 -48.96 8.63 -7.64
N GLN A 802 -48.65 7.33 -7.65
CA GLN A 802 -49.25 6.31 -8.53
C GLN A 802 -50.29 5.43 -7.81
N GLY A 803 -50.57 5.67 -6.52
CA GLY A 803 -51.46 4.84 -5.72
C GLY A 803 -50.89 3.47 -5.33
N ARG A 804 -49.56 3.32 -5.34
CA ARG A 804 -48.84 2.07 -5.03
C ARG A 804 -48.01 2.21 -3.75
N SER A 805 -47.69 1.09 -3.11
CA SER A 805 -46.74 1.01 -2.00
C SER A 805 -45.44 0.35 -2.44
N CYS A 806 -44.33 0.74 -1.81
CA CYS A 806 -43.02 0.15 -2.02
C CYS A 806 -42.30 -0.12 -0.70
N ASN A 807 -41.31 -1.00 -0.77
CA ASN A 807 -40.42 -1.34 0.32
C ASN A 807 -38.99 -0.92 -0.01
N VAL A 808 -38.35 -0.18 0.88
CA VAL A 808 -36.92 0.15 0.78
C VAL A 808 -36.22 -0.48 1.98
N ILE A 809 -35.33 -1.43 1.71
CA ILE A 809 -34.71 -2.31 2.69
C ILE A 809 -33.20 -2.06 2.69
N VAL A 810 -32.63 -1.86 3.87
CA VAL A 810 -31.18 -1.86 4.09
C VAL A 810 -30.85 -3.17 4.82
N PRO A 811 -30.04 -4.08 4.24
CA PRO A 811 -29.70 -5.33 4.91
C PRO A 811 -28.78 -5.07 6.13
N PRO A 812 -28.59 -6.03 7.06
CA PRO A 812 -27.88 -5.82 8.33
C PRO A 812 -26.43 -5.33 8.24
N THR A 813 -25.67 -5.76 7.22
CA THR A 813 -24.30 -5.28 6.98
C THR A 813 -24.15 -4.80 5.53
N PRO A 814 -24.74 -3.65 5.17
CA PRO A 814 -24.81 -3.18 3.78
C PRO A 814 -23.43 -2.90 3.19
N GLN A 815 -22.44 -2.52 4.01
CA GLN A 815 -21.05 -2.32 3.59
C GLN A 815 -20.29 -3.60 3.22
N LEU A 816 -20.76 -4.78 3.66
CA LEU A 816 -20.18 -6.08 3.31
C LEU A 816 -20.99 -6.84 2.26
N ALA A 817 -22.15 -6.31 1.85
CA ALA A 817 -23.11 -6.99 0.99
C ALA A 817 -22.48 -7.46 -0.33
N VAL A 818 -21.68 -6.60 -0.96
CA VAL A 818 -20.98 -6.88 -2.21
C VAL A 818 -19.95 -8.00 -2.03
N ALA A 819 -19.02 -7.87 -1.07
CA ALA A 819 -17.95 -8.83 -0.89
C ALA A 819 -18.47 -10.22 -0.45
N THR A 820 -19.41 -10.26 0.49
CA THR A 820 -20.05 -11.52 0.91
C THR A 820 -20.89 -12.12 -0.22
N GLY A 821 -21.64 -11.29 -0.92
CA GLY A 821 -22.42 -11.68 -2.09
C GLY A 821 -21.60 -12.30 -3.22
N ALA A 822 -20.40 -11.76 -3.45
CA ALA A 822 -19.48 -12.26 -4.47
C ALA A 822 -18.94 -13.66 -4.11
N ALA A 823 -18.66 -13.90 -2.83
CA ALA A 823 -18.30 -15.22 -2.33
C ALA A 823 -19.47 -16.23 -2.44
N ILE A 824 -20.71 -15.78 -2.18
CA ILE A 824 -21.93 -16.59 -2.39
C ILE A 824 -22.08 -16.94 -3.88
N TRP A 825 -21.96 -15.94 -4.76
CA TRP A 825 -22.02 -16.13 -6.21
C TRP A 825 -20.98 -17.13 -6.69
N ARG A 826 -19.72 -17.01 -6.26
CA ARG A 826 -18.65 -17.90 -6.71
C ARG A 826 -18.89 -19.36 -6.34
N LYS A 827 -19.52 -19.64 -5.20
CA LYS A 827 -19.94 -20.98 -4.79
C LYS A 827 -21.03 -21.56 -5.69
N ASN A 828 -21.87 -20.73 -6.29
CA ASN A 828 -22.93 -21.15 -7.21
C ASN A 828 -23.14 -20.14 -8.36
N PRO A 829 -22.24 -20.12 -9.37
CA PRO A 829 -22.28 -19.11 -10.43
C PRO A 829 -23.53 -19.20 -11.31
N GLU A 830 -24.12 -20.39 -11.41
CA GLU A 830 -25.33 -20.66 -12.20
C GLU A 830 -26.59 -20.00 -11.63
N LYS A 831 -26.51 -19.42 -10.42
CA LYS A 831 -27.62 -18.69 -9.80
C LYS A 831 -27.99 -17.44 -10.61
N ILE A 832 -27.07 -16.86 -11.39
CA ILE A 832 -27.40 -15.79 -12.34
C ILE A 832 -27.58 -16.40 -13.73
N LYS A 833 -28.82 -16.45 -14.21
CA LYS A 833 -29.19 -17.15 -15.44
C LYS A 833 -29.18 -16.29 -16.68
N ALA A 834 -29.38 -14.98 -16.56
CA ALA A 834 -29.38 -14.13 -17.72
C ALA A 834 -29.16 -12.65 -17.38
N ARG A 835 -28.63 -11.89 -18.35
CA ARG A 835 -28.39 -10.44 -18.25
C ARG A 835 -28.74 -9.72 -19.54
N ARG A 836 -29.12 -8.45 -19.45
CA ARG A 836 -29.25 -7.58 -20.62
C ARG A 836 -27.88 -7.11 -21.09
N SER A 837 -27.64 -7.20 -22.40
CA SER A 837 -26.43 -6.66 -23.04
C SER A 837 -26.39 -5.14 -22.93
N ASP A 838 -25.27 -4.57 -22.49
CA ASP A 838 -25.04 -3.11 -22.40
C ASP A 838 -24.66 -2.47 -23.74
N ALA A 839 -24.16 -3.28 -24.68
CA ALA A 839 -23.79 -2.88 -26.03
C ALA A 839 -24.22 -3.92 -27.09
N THR A 840 -24.15 -3.51 -28.35
CA THR A 840 -24.25 -4.41 -29.50
C THR A 840 -22.88 -4.99 -29.80
N TYR A 841 -22.76 -6.32 -29.84
CA TYR A 841 -21.51 -7.03 -30.07
C TYR A 841 -21.51 -7.79 -31.38
N GLY A 842 -20.36 -7.83 -32.05
CA GLY A 842 -20.23 -8.53 -33.31
C GLY A 842 -18.80 -8.60 -33.85
N ILE A 843 -18.67 -9.07 -35.09
CA ILE A 843 -17.38 -9.17 -35.79
C ILE A 843 -17.41 -8.41 -37.11
N GLY A 844 -16.23 -7.96 -37.55
CA GLY A 844 -16.05 -7.46 -38.91
C GLY A 844 -16.07 -8.61 -39.91
N ALA A 845 -16.92 -8.51 -40.94
CA ALA A 845 -17.10 -9.55 -41.93
C ALA A 845 -17.15 -9.01 -43.36
N THR A 846 -16.85 -9.90 -44.31
CA THR A 846 -17.05 -9.67 -45.74
C THR A 846 -18.10 -10.66 -46.24
N GLN A 847 -19.15 -10.18 -46.89
CA GLN A 847 -20.25 -11.02 -47.39
C GLN A 847 -20.48 -10.82 -48.90
N SER A 848 -21.34 -11.66 -49.48
CA SER A 848 -21.80 -11.45 -50.87
C SER A 848 -22.56 -10.13 -50.97
N PHE A 849 -22.31 -9.37 -52.04
CA PHE A 849 -23.05 -8.13 -52.26
C PHE A 849 -24.51 -8.45 -52.63
N GLU A 850 -25.45 -7.72 -52.05
CA GLU A 850 -26.90 -7.88 -52.21
C GLU A 850 -27.46 -6.47 -52.40
N ASP A 851 -28.00 -6.17 -53.59
CA ASP A 851 -28.35 -4.79 -54.00
C ASP A 851 -29.46 -4.17 -53.12
N ASP A 852 -30.29 -5.00 -52.47
CA ASP A 852 -31.39 -4.59 -51.60
C ASP A 852 -30.96 -4.33 -50.14
N LYS A 853 -29.79 -4.85 -49.73
CA LYS A 853 -29.32 -4.77 -48.34
C LYS A 853 -28.05 -3.95 -48.19
N HIS A 854 -27.18 -3.91 -49.20
CA HIS A 854 -25.85 -3.35 -49.08
C HIS A 854 -25.71 -2.05 -49.88
N ASP A 855 -25.11 -1.03 -49.25
CA ASP A 855 -24.74 0.23 -49.91
C ASP A 855 -23.60 -0.01 -50.91
N GLU A 856 -23.80 0.51 -52.13
CA GLU A 856 -22.87 0.36 -53.24
C GLU A 856 -21.46 0.89 -52.96
N TYR A 857 -21.33 1.84 -52.01
CA TYR A 857 -20.03 2.35 -51.58
C TYR A 857 -19.07 1.26 -51.06
N TYR A 858 -19.59 0.23 -50.39
CA TYR A 858 -18.79 -0.85 -49.82
C TYR A 858 -18.61 -2.04 -50.77
N LYS A 859 -19.08 -1.92 -52.02
CA LYS A 859 -19.01 -2.97 -53.05
C LYS A 859 -17.61 -3.05 -53.62
N PHE A 860 -17.07 -4.27 -53.69
CA PHE A 860 -15.83 -4.54 -54.43
C PHE A 860 -15.93 -5.87 -55.19
N TYR A 861 -15.19 -5.98 -56.29
CA TYR A 861 -15.11 -7.23 -57.05
C TYR A 861 -14.00 -8.11 -56.49
N ASN A 862 -14.32 -9.35 -56.12
CA ASN A 862 -13.34 -10.33 -55.68
C ASN A 862 -12.91 -11.21 -56.86
N GLU A 863 -11.69 -11.00 -57.36
CA GLU A 863 -11.14 -11.70 -58.53
C GLU A 863 -11.05 -13.22 -58.35
N GLU A 864 -10.72 -13.70 -57.15
CA GLU A 864 -10.57 -15.13 -56.84
C GLU A 864 -11.91 -15.87 -56.82
N GLN A 865 -13.00 -15.14 -56.53
CA GLN A 865 -14.34 -15.70 -56.45
C GLN A 865 -15.24 -15.36 -57.64
N GLU A 866 -14.74 -14.51 -58.55
CA GLU A 866 -15.46 -13.97 -59.70
C GLU A 866 -16.84 -13.37 -59.35
N LYS A 867 -16.94 -12.72 -58.19
CA LYS A 867 -18.22 -12.19 -57.65
C LYS A 867 -18.04 -10.86 -56.91
N TYR A 868 -19.07 -10.03 -56.93
CA TYR A 868 -19.14 -8.83 -56.10
C TYR A 868 -19.36 -9.19 -54.62
N LYS A 869 -18.63 -8.49 -53.76
CA LYS A 869 -18.62 -8.62 -52.31
C LYS A 869 -18.87 -7.26 -51.66
N CYS A 870 -19.41 -7.29 -50.45
CA CYS A 870 -19.53 -6.13 -49.59
C CYS A 870 -18.49 -6.26 -48.47
N ASP A 871 -17.66 -5.25 -48.32
CA ASP A 871 -16.66 -5.19 -47.25
C ASP A 871 -17.18 -4.46 -46.01
N SER A 872 -16.44 -4.55 -44.91
CA SER A 872 -16.67 -3.77 -43.68
C SER A 872 -18.07 -3.96 -43.05
N ILE A 873 -18.69 -5.13 -43.21
CA ILE A 873 -19.97 -5.43 -42.57
C ILE A 873 -19.74 -5.67 -41.08
N PHE A 874 -20.59 -5.08 -40.24
CA PHE A 874 -20.68 -5.41 -38.82
C PHE A 874 -21.68 -6.55 -38.64
N SER A 875 -21.16 -7.76 -38.45
CA SER A 875 -21.98 -8.95 -38.22
C SER A 875 -22.31 -9.07 -36.74
N VAL A 876 -23.52 -8.64 -36.36
CA VAL A 876 -24.01 -8.65 -34.98
C VAL A 876 -24.24 -10.08 -34.49
N PHE A 877 -23.80 -10.34 -33.26
CA PHE A 877 -24.05 -11.57 -32.51
C PHE A 877 -25.11 -11.33 -31.43
N LEU A 878 -25.05 -10.20 -30.74
CA LEU A 878 -25.95 -9.83 -29.64
C LEU A 878 -26.25 -8.34 -29.73
N GLU A 879 -27.53 -7.96 -29.73
CA GLU A 879 -27.92 -6.54 -29.72
C GLU A 879 -27.94 -5.95 -28.31
N LYS A 880 -27.71 -4.63 -28.21
CA LYS A 880 -27.89 -3.91 -26.95
C LYS A 880 -29.31 -4.09 -26.41
N GLY A 881 -29.43 -4.46 -25.15
CA GLY A 881 -30.69 -4.75 -24.47
C GLY A 881 -31.25 -6.14 -24.75
N GLU A 882 -30.62 -6.95 -25.60
CA GLU A 882 -30.97 -8.36 -25.73
C GLU A 882 -30.56 -9.14 -24.47
N LEU A 883 -31.33 -10.18 -24.13
CA LEU A 883 -31.09 -10.98 -22.93
C LEU A 883 -30.11 -12.12 -23.25
N ALA A 884 -28.88 -12.02 -22.78
CA ALA A 884 -27.87 -13.08 -22.86
C ALA A 884 -28.12 -14.11 -21.76
N LYS A 885 -28.48 -15.34 -22.15
CA LYS A 885 -28.71 -16.45 -21.23
C LYS A 885 -27.43 -17.22 -20.92
N SER A 886 -27.36 -17.81 -19.73
CA SER A 886 -26.19 -18.49 -19.21
C SER A 886 -25.77 -19.74 -19.99
N ASP A 887 -26.71 -20.36 -20.69
CA ASP A 887 -26.56 -21.59 -21.47
C ASP A 887 -26.50 -21.33 -22.99
N GLU A 888 -26.68 -20.07 -23.42
CA GLU A 888 -26.74 -19.70 -24.82
C GLU A 888 -25.38 -19.19 -25.29
N VAL A 889 -24.75 -19.96 -26.17
CA VAL A 889 -23.49 -19.58 -26.80
C VAL A 889 -23.72 -19.37 -28.29
N ILE A 890 -23.32 -18.21 -28.80
CA ILE A 890 -23.62 -17.81 -30.17
C ILE A 890 -22.46 -18.23 -31.06
N THR A 891 -22.71 -19.20 -31.94
CA THR A 891 -21.70 -19.71 -32.88
C THR A 891 -22.00 -19.27 -34.31
N ALA A 892 -21.04 -18.62 -34.96
CA ALA A 892 -21.07 -18.31 -36.39
C ALA A 892 -19.88 -18.95 -37.11
N SER A 893 -20.10 -19.50 -38.30
CA SER A 893 -19.02 -20.06 -39.12
C SER A 893 -18.44 -19.01 -40.06
N SER A 894 -17.12 -18.87 -40.03
CA SER A 894 -16.33 -18.02 -40.91
C SER A 894 -15.39 -18.85 -41.79
N ARG A 895 -14.88 -18.24 -42.86
CA ARG A 895 -13.93 -18.87 -43.79
C ARG A 895 -12.83 -17.88 -44.18
N PRO A 896 -11.63 -18.35 -44.59
CA PRO A 896 -10.56 -17.46 -45.01
C PRO A 896 -10.97 -16.60 -46.21
N SER A 897 -10.42 -15.39 -46.28
CA SER A 897 -10.69 -14.46 -47.38
C SER A 897 -10.10 -14.95 -48.71
N ARG A 898 -8.91 -15.57 -48.69
CA ARG A 898 -8.25 -16.17 -49.88
C ARG A 898 -7.86 -17.62 -49.63
N GLN A 899 -7.78 -18.42 -50.68
CA GLN A 899 -7.40 -19.84 -50.63
C GLN A 899 -6.00 -20.05 -50.03
N ARG A 900 -5.08 -19.11 -50.29
CA ARG A 900 -3.69 -19.18 -49.80
C ARG A 900 -3.50 -18.80 -48.32
N ASN A 901 -4.51 -18.20 -47.67
CA ASN A 901 -4.37 -17.78 -46.27
C ASN A 901 -4.13 -19.00 -45.39
N THR A 902 -3.06 -19.01 -44.60
CA THR A 902 -2.78 -20.03 -43.58
C THR A 902 -3.07 -19.53 -42.17
N THR A 903 -3.50 -18.28 -42.04
CA THR A 903 -3.91 -17.64 -40.78
C THR A 903 -5.17 -16.81 -41.00
N MET A 904 -6.02 -16.72 -39.98
CA MET A 904 -7.24 -15.90 -39.98
C MET A 904 -7.24 -14.96 -38.79
N LYS A 905 -7.54 -13.68 -39.04
CA LYS A 905 -7.68 -12.64 -38.00
C LYS A 905 -9.15 -12.24 -37.92
N LEU A 906 -9.77 -12.47 -36.77
CA LEU A 906 -11.16 -12.11 -36.48
C LEU A 906 -11.15 -10.94 -35.51
N GLN A 907 -11.64 -9.79 -35.96
CA GLN A 907 -11.74 -8.59 -35.12
C GLN A 907 -13.14 -8.54 -34.50
N ILE A 908 -13.16 -8.35 -33.18
CA ILE A 908 -14.37 -8.30 -32.37
C ILE A 908 -14.63 -6.83 -32.06
N TYR A 909 -15.88 -6.41 -32.22
CA TYR A 909 -16.31 -5.02 -32.06
C TYR A 909 -17.51 -4.91 -31.12
N SER A 910 -17.66 -3.74 -30.54
CA SER A 910 -18.83 -3.31 -29.79
C SER A 910 -19.30 -1.93 -30.24
N THR A 911 -20.57 -1.62 -30.05
CA THR A 911 -21.12 -0.27 -30.22
C THR A 911 -22.31 -0.05 -29.28
N PRO A 912 -22.47 1.14 -28.67
CA PRO A 912 -23.65 1.45 -27.87
C PRO A 912 -24.91 1.69 -28.72
N ASP A 913 -24.77 1.77 -30.05
CA ASP A 913 -25.83 2.10 -30.99
C ASP A 913 -26.48 0.83 -31.58
N LEU A 914 -27.79 0.92 -31.85
CA LEU A 914 -28.54 -0.10 -32.57
C LEU A 914 -28.55 0.19 -34.08
N GLY A 915 -28.72 -0.85 -34.90
CA GLY A 915 -28.88 -0.70 -36.35
C GLY A 915 -27.61 -0.33 -37.12
N ILE A 916 -26.43 -0.45 -36.50
CA ILE A 916 -25.15 -0.25 -37.18
C ILE A 916 -24.88 -1.43 -38.12
N GLN A 917 -24.80 -1.16 -39.42
CA GLN A 917 -24.57 -2.19 -40.44
C GLN A 917 -23.10 -2.33 -40.86
N TYR A 918 -22.32 -1.25 -40.76
CA TYR A 918 -20.93 -1.20 -41.23
C TYR A 918 -19.99 -0.83 -40.09
N ILE A 919 -18.76 -1.35 -40.10
CA ILE A 919 -17.73 -1.05 -39.10
C ILE A 919 -17.00 0.27 -39.34
N LYS A 920 -17.16 0.85 -40.54
CA LYS A 920 -16.60 2.16 -40.92
C LYS A 920 -17.63 2.92 -41.75
N ASP A 921 -17.71 4.23 -41.57
CA ASP A 921 -18.53 5.12 -42.38
C ASP A 921 -17.92 5.39 -43.77
N LYS A 922 -18.62 6.17 -44.59
CA LYS A 922 -18.17 6.55 -45.95
C LYS A 922 -16.94 7.47 -45.95
N ASN A 923 -16.57 8.05 -44.83
CA ASN A 923 -15.35 8.85 -44.67
C ASN A 923 -14.18 8.02 -44.11
N GLY A 924 -14.38 6.72 -43.89
CA GLY A 924 -13.38 5.81 -43.32
C GLY A 924 -13.26 5.89 -41.80
N LYS A 925 -14.12 6.65 -41.11
CA LYS A 925 -14.14 6.74 -39.65
C LYS A 925 -14.82 5.50 -39.07
N SER A 926 -14.28 4.96 -37.98
CA SER A 926 -14.88 3.82 -37.29
C SER A 926 -16.25 4.19 -36.71
N THR A 927 -17.24 3.34 -36.95
CA THR A 927 -18.60 3.42 -36.39
C THR A 927 -18.80 2.47 -35.20
N VAL A 928 -17.82 1.59 -34.97
CA VAL A 928 -17.77 0.62 -33.88
C VAL A 928 -16.41 0.68 -33.18
N THR A 929 -16.35 0.21 -31.94
CA THR A 929 -15.13 0.13 -31.14
C THR A 929 -14.57 -1.27 -31.21
N LYS A 930 -13.32 -1.43 -31.65
CA LYS A 930 -12.63 -2.74 -31.62
C LYS A 930 -12.32 -3.10 -30.17
N ILE A 931 -12.73 -4.28 -29.74
CA ILE A 931 -12.61 -4.75 -28.35
C ILE A 931 -11.81 -6.03 -28.18
N GLY A 932 -11.47 -6.70 -29.27
CA GLY A 932 -10.69 -7.92 -29.22
C GLY A 932 -10.29 -8.42 -30.60
N GLN A 933 -9.41 -9.40 -30.62
CA GLN A 933 -9.03 -10.09 -31.85
C GLN A 933 -8.65 -11.53 -31.57
N ILE A 934 -9.18 -12.46 -32.37
CA ILE A 934 -8.71 -13.84 -32.41
C ILE A 934 -7.81 -14.01 -33.63
N VAL A 935 -6.62 -14.58 -33.42
CA VAL A 935 -5.74 -15.05 -34.51
C VAL A 935 -5.69 -16.57 -34.41
N ILE A 936 -6.10 -17.24 -35.48
CA ILE A 936 -6.09 -18.70 -35.55
C ILE A 936 -5.31 -19.15 -36.78
N ASP A 937 -4.45 -20.14 -36.58
CA ASP A 937 -3.76 -20.84 -37.66
C ASP A 937 -4.75 -21.78 -38.35
N ILE A 938 -4.81 -21.66 -39.68
CA ILE A 938 -5.69 -22.43 -40.55
C ILE A 938 -4.86 -23.09 -41.64
N PRO A 939 -3.91 -23.98 -41.30
CA PRO A 939 -3.04 -24.62 -42.29
C PRO A 939 -3.87 -25.36 -43.35
N ASN A 940 -3.34 -25.41 -44.57
CA ASN A 940 -4.01 -26.03 -45.71
C ASN A 940 -3.07 -26.97 -46.50
N PRO A 941 -2.49 -28.00 -45.85
CA PRO A 941 -1.54 -28.89 -46.49
C PRO A 941 -2.16 -29.68 -47.65
N ASP A 942 -3.45 -30.02 -47.55
CA ASP A 942 -4.18 -30.83 -48.54
C ASP A 942 -4.85 -29.99 -49.64
N ASN A 943 -4.57 -28.68 -49.68
CA ASN A 943 -5.16 -27.72 -50.62
C ASN A 943 -6.71 -27.83 -50.72
N LEU A 944 -7.37 -27.98 -49.58
CA LEU A 944 -8.83 -28.08 -49.50
C LEU A 944 -9.50 -26.81 -50.03
N PRO A 945 -10.62 -26.90 -50.77
CA PRO A 945 -11.39 -25.74 -51.19
C PRO A 945 -11.79 -24.85 -50.00
N ARG A 946 -11.81 -23.53 -50.22
CA ARG A 946 -12.11 -22.51 -49.20
C ARG A 946 -13.41 -22.77 -48.45
N GLU A 947 -14.42 -23.32 -49.12
CA GLU A 947 -15.73 -23.68 -48.57
C GLU A 947 -15.67 -24.77 -47.50
N LYS A 948 -14.64 -25.62 -47.54
CA LYS A 948 -14.41 -26.69 -46.55
C LYS A 948 -13.55 -26.22 -45.37
N ARG A 949 -12.93 -25.05 -45.48
CA ARG A 949 -12.00 -24.49 -44.49
C ARG A 949 -12.71 -23.56 -43.52
N LEU A 950 -13.69 -24.13 -42.81
CA LEU A 950 -14.55 -23.39 -41.88
C LEU A 950 -13.90 -23.25 -40.51
N VAL A 951 -14.04 -22.06 -39.93
CA VAL A 951 -13.69 -21.73 -38.55
C VAL A 951 -14.99 -21.38 -37.83
N ASP A 952 -15.32 -22.12 -36.79
CA ASP A 952 -16.46 -21.81 -35.94
C ASP A 952 -16.04 -20.81 -34.88
N VAL A 953 -16.64 -19.62 -34.93
CA VAL A 953 -16.43 -18.52 -33.98
C VAL A 953 -17.58 -18.54 -33.00
N THR A 954 -17.26 -18.75 -31.74
CA THR A 954 -18.21 -18.91 -30.65
C THR A 954 -18.01 -17.77 -29.66
N MET A 955 -19.06 -17.01 -29.40
CA MET A 955 -19.08 -15.91 -28.44
C MET A 955 -19.95 -16.27 -27.25
N ASP A 956 -19.40 -16.10 -26.06
CA ASP A 956 -20.06 -16.35 -24.80
C ASP A 956 -20.22 -15.02 -24.04
N PHE A 957 -21.47 -14.63 -23.84
CA PHE A 957 -21.88 -13.40 -23.16
C PHE A 957 -22.48 -13.69 -21.77
N SER A 958 -22.48 -14.95 -21.33
CA SER A 958 -23.07 -15.36 -20.05
C SER A 958 -22.30 -14.88 -18.83
N GLY A 959 -20.99 -14.66 -18.99
CA GLY A 959 -20.10 -14.24 -17.93
C GLY A 959 -20.06 -12.72 -17.73
N THR A 960 -19.32 -12.30 -16.71
CA THR A 960 -18.95 -10.90 -16.48
C THR A 960 -18.00 -10.35 -17.54
N GLU A 961 -17.28 -11.23 -18.23
CA GLU A 961 -16.40 -10.91 -19.34
C GLU A 961 -16.81 -11.73 -20.57
N ILE A 962 -16.65 -11.12 -21.74
CA ILE A 962 -16.96 -11.76 -23.02
C ILE A 962 -15.81 -12.70 -23.38
N GLN A 963 -16.15 -13.99 -23.53
CA GLN A 963 -15.21 -14.99 -24.01
C GLN A 963 -15.47 -15.30 -25.48
N ALA A 964 -14.39 -15.42 -26.24
CA ALA A 964 -14.47 -15.74 -27.65
C ALA A 964 -13.58 -16.96 -27.94
N LYS A 965 -14.12 -17.92 -28.69
CA LYS A 965 -13.43 -19.16 -29.08
C LYS A 965 -13.51 -19.31 -30.59
N ALA A 966 -12.42 -19.66 -31.24
CA ALA A 966 -12.39 -20.02 -32.64
C ALA A 966 -11.88 -21.45 -32.80
N LYS A 967 -12.62 -22.29 -33.52
CA LYS A 967 -12.25 -23.68 -33.78
C LYS A 967 -12.14 -23.95 -35.27
N TYR A 968 -10.97 -24.37 -35.75
CA TYR A 968 -10.79 -24.74 -37.14
C TYR A 968 -11.30 -26.16 -37.37
N ARG A 969 -12.34 -26.34 -38.19
CA ARG A 969 -13.00 -27.65 -38.37
C ARG A 969 -12.09 -28.74 -38.96
N VAL A 970 -11.07 -28.33 -39.72
CA VAL A 970 -10.20 -29.29 -40.43
C VAL A 970 -9.23 -29.96 -39.47
N THR A 971 -8.56 -29.19 -38.60
CA THR A 971 -7.60 -29.75 -37.63
C THR A 971 -8.26 -30.07 -36.28
N GLY A 972 -9.40 -29.46 -35.99
CA GLY A 972 -10.04 -29.50 -34.68
C GLY A 972 -9.37 -28.58 -33.65
N GLU A 973 -8.30 -27.87 -34.02
CA GLU A 973 -7.60 -26.93 -33.16
C GLU A 973 -8.51 -25.78 -32.76
N GLU A 974 -8.45 -25.42 -31.49
CA GLU A 974 -9.26 -24.38 -30.88
C GLU A 974 -8.35 -23.36 -30.22
N VAL A 975 -8.60 -22.09 -30.51
CA VAL A 975 -7.97 -20.96 -29.83
C VAL A 975 -9.06 -20.26 -29.04
N LYS A 976 -8.81 -20.05 -27.75
CA LYS A 976 -9.68 -19.29 -26.86
C LYS A 976 -9.00 -17.98 -26.52
N THR A 977 -9.78 -16.93 -26.39
CA THR A 977 -9.32 -15.67 -25.80
C THR A 977 -10.43 -15.08 -24.94
N VAL A 978 -10.03 -14.44 -23.85
CA VAL A 978 -10.84 -13.36 -23.29
C VAL A 978 -10.57 -12.14 -24.18
N CYS A 979 -11.60 -11.39 -24.56
CA CYS A 979 -11.38 -10.19 -25.38
C CYS A 979 -10.42 -9.24 -24.64
N ASP A 980 -9.27 -8.92 -25.25
CA ASP A 980 -8.31 -7.96 -24.67
C ASP A 980 -8.77 -6.53 -24.96
N PHE A 981 -9.49 -5.97 -23.99
CA PHE A 981 -10.00 -4.61 -24.04
C PHE A 981 -8.95 -3.52 -23.75
N LEU A 982 -7.71 -3.88 -23.37
CA LEU A 982 -6.64 -2.93 -23.01
C LEU A 982 -5.55 -2.78 -24.08
N SER A 983 -5.68 -3.50 -25.20
CA SER A 983 -4.79 -3.31 -26.36
C SER A 983 -4.92 -1.87 -26.85
N ALA A 984 -3.82 -1.11 -26.84
CA ALA A 984 -3.78 0.25 -27.38
C ALA A 984 -4.46 0.29 -28.74
N GLN A 985 -5.48 1.14 -28.86
CA GLN A 985 -6.18 1.36 -30.11
C GLN A 985 -5.16 1.93 -31.12
N GLN A 986 -4.56 1.08 -31.95
CA GLN A 986 -3.85 1.55 -33.13
C GLN A 986 -4.90 2.17 -34.06
N THR A 987 -5.09 3.48 -33.92
CA THR A 987 -5.78 4.32 -34.91
C THR A 987 -5.03 4.30 -36.24
#